data_AF-A0A812PRM2-F1
#
_entry.id   AF-A0A812PRM2-F1
#
_cell.length_a   1.000
_cell.length_b   1.000
_cell.length_c   1.000
_cell.angle_alpha   90.00
_cell.angle_beta   90.00
_cell.angle_gamma   90.00
#
_symmetry.space_group_name_H-M   'P 1'
#
loop_
_entity.id
_entity.type
_entity.pdbx_description
1 polymer ?
#
loop_
_entity_poly.entity_id
_entity_poly.type
_entity_poly.pdbx_seq_one_letter_code
_entity_poly.pdbx_strand_id
1 'polypeptide(L)'
;MAALARSVLTVGDGDLSFSLALCRAFASNVQVIATTWLTEEELENRYHSAARVREELLRCGAVVLHRVDACNLAASLPKERPMAVIFNFPHLGDVAGDGHEPRSMHVRQHQALLAHFFRSAADLTEGEIHVTLCGEQPSLWALHKLAAASGLRELRSYAPAAIDDFTKGAFSGFRMQPPEPAWQCRRRWRNGSLGFVHWACRYGYEHRRHEGEQQMNISNCTTFVFGMNPCESVPAMSATLACSTVCGVCHQEFDDVESLVQHMQAPALPIRDTNAHSCPTCGRAFGSQRALEQHAQSCQRTPTPLKQECGYRDMAHVHEATDKLVRLDIAITSEAGLRLSHLARQFEKLRRYLTSKAAVKRAIARGELTLNSEHVEETRILKAGDIVTLCLDRTREALDATTARARDVKMVAPKAMPRADWQVSRSTCPEGVAVVWKPAGMRSLGSHAGTLQSSLPLLPEVSEVARFNRLLPLSRLEIGCCGLSLVALTAEMHQLLAEWLTLGRVVHTFRAMLHGSLGEAGTTLALTAEGADHEEASSTEECPSGAQKPAAAAAKAVSKVVCYVVAEQNGMSIVDLQTVASSGRCCGSLCHLMRRQGTPVVGDRLARRASSGGIRGKRSGRGIGELGGVTTSKRRLQIECVGIAASNEDGGEFLDVRICRQGHTPSNHASSESEDEPEKV
;
A
#
# COMPACT_ATOMS: atom_id res chain seq x y z
N MET A 1 -46.60 17.62 -29.25
CA MET A 1 -46.28 17.25 -27.86
C MET A 1 -44.79 16.97 -27.80
N ALA A 2 -43.99 17.93 -27.30
CA ALA A 2 -42.57 17.70 -27.08
C ALA A 2 -42.43 16.61 -26.01
N ALA A 3 -41.72 15.53 -26.30
CA ALA A 3 -41.42 14.51 -25.31
C ALA A 3 -40.76 15.19 -24.10
N LEU A 4 -41.30 14.97 -22.89
CA LEU A 4 -40.72 15.47 -21.64
C LEU A 4 -39.22 15.12 -21.63
N ALA A 5 -38.36 16.14 -21.65
CA ALA A 5 -36.92 15.95 -21.49
C ALA A 5 -36.69 15.24 -20.16
N ARG A 6 -36.10 14.05 -20.18
CA ARG A 6 -35.85 13.26 -18.97
C ARG A 6 -34.49 13.69 -18.41
N SER A 7 -34.51 14.26 -17.20
CA SER A 7 -33.31 14.75 -16.52
C SER A 7 -32.80 13.79 -15.45
N VAL A 8 -31.49 13.77 -15.23
CA VAL A 8 -30.82 13.07 -14.14
C VAL A 8 -30.15 14.10 -13.24
N LEU A 9 -30.34 13.96 -11.93
CA LEU A 9 -29.70 14.80 -10.92
C LEU A 9 -28.52 14.04 -10.31
N THR A 10 -27.32 14.61 -10.35
CA THR A 10 -26.21 14.14 -9.52
C THR A 10 -26.07 15.03 -8.30
N VAL A 11 -25.97 14.42 -7.12
CA VAL A 11 -25.94 15.10 -5.83
C VAL A 11 -24.52 15.04 -5.26
N GLY A 12 -23.94 16.21 -5.02
CA GLY A 12 -22.62 16.33 -4.38
C GLY A 12 -21.46 15.80 -5.21
N ASP A 13 -21.48 15.99 -6.54
CA ASP A 13 -20.39 15.56 -7.43
C ASP A 13 -19.14 16.43 -7.23
N GLY A 14 -18.24 15.97 -6.36
CA GLY A 14 -17.16 16.77 -5.80
C GLY A 14 -16.19 17.40 -6.81
N ASP A 15 -15.94 16.79 -7.96
CA ASP A 15 -15.07 17.36 -9.02
C ASP A 15 -15.77 17.47 -10.39
N LEU A 16 -17.09 17.25 -10.40
CA LEU A 16 -17.96 17.24 -11.58
C LEU A 16 -17.63 16.17 -12.65
N SER A 17 -16.62 15.32 -12.43
CA SER A 17 -16.15 14.38 -13.46
C SER A 17 -17.12 13.23 -13.68
N PHE A 18 -17.92 12.86 -12.67
CA PHE A 18 -18.96 11.84 -12.82
C PHE A 18 -20.11 12.35 -13.70
N SER A 19 -20.53 13.58 -13.45
CA SER A 19 -21.57 14.26 -14.23
C SER A 19 -21.14 14.45 -15.68
N LEU A 20 -19.88 14.83 -15.91
CA LEU A 20 -19.34 14.96 -17.27
C LEU A 20 -19.33 13.61 -18.00
N ALA A 21 -18.98 12.53 -17.28
CA ALA A 21 -19.03 11.19 -17.84
C ALA A 21 -20.45 10.77 -18.22
N LEU A 22 -21.47 11.14 -17.43
CA LEU A 22 -22.89 10.94 -17.77
C LEU A 22 -23.29 11.73 -19.02
N CYS A 23 -22.91 13.01 -19.12
CA CYS A 23 -23.15 13.82 -20.32
C CYS A 23 -22.55 13.22 -21.57
N ARG A 24 -21.29 12.78 -21.51
CA ARG A 24 -20.63 12.13 -22.66
C ARG A 24 -21.28 10.78 -23.00
N ALA A 25 -21.70 10.03 -21.99
CA ALA A 25 -22.34 8.74 -22.19
C ALA A 25 -23.71 8.84 -22.85
N PHE A 26 -24.56 9.80 -22.45
CA PHE A 26 -25.94 9.91 -22.96
C PHE A 26 -26.16 11.04 -23.97
N ALA A 27 -25.18 11.93 -24.16
CA ALA A 27 -25.26 13.12 -24.99
C ALA A 27 -26.57 13.90 -24.72
N SER A 28 -27.21 14.42 -25.77
CA SER A 28 -28.47 15.16 -25.67
C SER A 28 -29.70 14.28 -25.36
N ASN A 29 -29.54 12.97 -25.15
CA ASN A 29 -30.68 12.08 -24.84
C ASN A 29 -31.16 12.23 -23.40
N VAL A 30 -30.28 12.66 -22.48
CA VAL A 30 -30.57 12.85 -21.05
C VAL A 30 -29.98 14.17 -20.61
N GLN A 31 -30.80 15.03 -19.99
CA GLN A 31 -30.32 16.28 -19.42
C GLN A 31 -29.69 16.01 -18.06
N VAL A 32 -28.40 16.34 -17.89
CA VAL A 32 -27.72 16.19 -16.60
C VAL A 32 -27.82 17.49 -15.81
N ILE A 33 -28.30 17.40 -14.57
CA ILE A 33 -28.28 18.45 -13.57
C ILE A 33 -27.20 18.07 -12.56
N ALA A 34 -26.03 18.69 -12.69
CA ALA A 34 -24.88 18.43 -11.86
C ALA A 34 -24.85 19.36 -10.65
N THR A 35 -24.73 18.82 -9.44
CA THR A 35 -24.74 19.65 -8.23
C THR A 35 -23.53 19.45 -7.33
N THR A 36 -23.07 20.53 -6.71
CA THR A 36 -21.97 20.51 -5.72
C THR A 36 -22.38 21.21 -4.43
N TRP A 37 -21.81 20.76 -3.31
CA TRP A 37 -21.96 21.45 -2.02
C TRP A 37 -21.14 22.75 -1.93
N LEU A 38 -19.94 22.74 -2.51
CA LEU A 38 -19.05 23.91 -2.55
C LEU A 38 -19.60 25.01 -3.48
N THR A 39 -19.19 26.25 -3.26
CA THR A 39 -19.32 27.28 -4.31
C THR A 39 -18.47 26.93 -5.52
N GLU A 40 -18.76 27.58 -6.65
CA GLU A 40 -17.92 27.54 -7.83
C GLU A 40 -16.44 27.87 -7.50
N GLU A 41 -16.20 28.95 -6.78
CA GLU A 41 -14.84 29.37 -6.38
C GLU A 41 -14.15 28.34 -5.47
N GLU A 42 -14.85 27.82 -4.45
CA GLU A 42 -14.31 26.80 -3.54
C GLU A 42 -14.00 25.50 -4.29
N LEU A 43 -14.85 25.12 -5.25
CA LEU A 43 -14.70 23.94 -6.09
C LEU A 43 -13.46 24.05 -6.97
N GLU A 44 -13.28 25.17 -7.68
CA GLU A 44 -12.11 25.42 -8.55
C GLU A 44 -10.81 25.49 -7.75
N ASN A 45 -10.84 26.09 -6.56
CA ASN A 45 -9.70 26.14 -5.66
C ASN A 45 -9.32 24.75 -5.12
N ARG A 46 -10.31 23.88 -4.89
CA ARG A 46 -10.08 22.53 -4.36
C ARG A 46 -9.67 21.53 -5.44
N TYR A 47 -10.22 21.65 -6.63
CA TYR A 47 -10.02 20.70 -7.73
C TYR A 47 -9.57 21.43 -8.99
N HIS A 48 -8.27 21.35 -9.31
CA HIS A 48 -7.65 21.98 -10.48
C HIS A 48 -8.40 21.71 -11.81
N SER A 49 -8.98 20.53 -11.99
CA SER A 49 -9.72 20.15 -13.19
C SER A 49 -11.17 20.68 -13.22
N ALA A 50 -11.73 21.15 -12.10
CA ALA A 50 -13.15 21.47 -12.00
C ALA A 50 -13.57 22.62 -12.93
N ALA A 51 -12.74 23.64 -13.12
CA ALA A 51 -13.02 24.73 -14.05
C ALA A 51 -13.24 24.22 -15.49
N ARG A 52 -12.27 23.43 -15.98
CA ARG A 52 -12.34 22.81 -17.32
C ARG A 52 -13.50 21.81 -17.44
N VAL A 53 -13.73 20.99 -16.41
CA VAL A 53 -14.81 19.99 -16.41
C VAL A 53 -16.18 20.68 -16.41
N ARG A 54 -16.35 21.76 -15.63
CA ARG A 54 -17.57 22.59 -15.61
C ARG A 54 -17.82 23.19 -16.99
N GLU A 55 -16.81 23.81 -17.59
CA GLU A 55 -16.96 24.44 -18.91
C GLU A 55 -17.41 23.42 -19.97
N GLU A 56 -16.84 22.21 -19.94
CA GLU A 56 -17.25 21.14 -20.84
C GLU A 56 -18.67 20.64 -20.56
N LEU A 57 -19.06 20.49 -19.29
CA LEU A 57 -20.42 20.13 -18.89
C LEU A 57 -21.45 21.12 -19.44
N LEU A 58 -21.19 22.42 -19.29
CA LEU A 58 -22.06 23.48 -19.81
C LEU A 58 -22.13 23.42 -21.34
N ARG A 59 -20.98 23.19 -22.02
CA ARG A 59 -20.94 22.98 -23.48
C ARG A 59 -21.74 21.74 -23.92
N CYS A 60 -21.83 20.71 -23.09
CA CYS A 60 -22.67 19.54 -23.32
C CYS A 60 -24.17 19.76 -23.02
N GLY A 61 -24.57 20.97 -22.60
CA GLY A 61 -25.97 21.30 -22.28
C GLY A 61 -26.41 20.84 -20.89
N ALA A 62 -25.47 20.52 -20.00
CA ALA A 62 -25.79 20.24 -18.60
C ALA A 62 -26.13 21.53 -17.84
N VAL A 63 -26.92 21.38 -16.78
CA VAL A 63 -27.12 22.42 -15.77
C VAL A 63 -26.15 22.15 -14.62
N VAL A 64 -25.40 23.15 -14.18
CA VAL A 64 -24.49 23.03 -13.03
C VAL A 64 -24.96 23.96 -11.92
N LEU A 65 -25.23 23.42 -10.73
CA LEU A 65 -25.71 24.16 -9.56
C LEU A 65 -24.75 23.96 -8.38
N HIS A 66 -24.46 25.05 -7.68
CA HIS A 66 -23.56 25.07 -6.53
C HIS A 66 -24.35 25.33 -5.24
N ARG A 67 -23.75 25.05 -4.07
CA ARG A 67 -24.40 25.19 -2.75
C ARG A 67 -25.71 24.39 -2.62
N VAL A 68 -25.80 23.23 -3.26
CA VAL A 68 -26.99 22.36 -3.14
C VAL A 68 -26.86 21.46 -1.92
N ASP A 69 -27.81 21.60 -0.97
CA ASP A 69 -27.88 20.75 0.21
C ASP A 69 -28.58 19.42 -0.11
N ALA A 70 -27.87 18.31 0.07
CA ALA A 70 -28.41 16.97 -0.11
C ALA A 70 -29.54 16.63 0.86
N CYS A 71 -29.56 17.27 2.04
CA CYS A 71 -30.62 17.11 3.04
C CYS A 71 -31.86 17.97 2.72
N ASN A 72 -31.78 18.88 1.74
CA ASN A 72 -32.87 19.79 1.37
C ASN A 72 -32.87 20.14 -0.14
N LEU A 73 -32.92 19.10 -0.98
CA LEU A 73 -32.92 19.19 -2.43
C LEU A 73 -34.10 19.98 -2.99
N ALA A 74 -35.32 19.79 -2.45
CA ALA A 74 -36.52 20.45 -2.96
C ALA A 74 -36.48 21.98 -2.81
N ALA A 75 -35.83 22.50 -1.77
CA ALA A 75 -35.61 23.94 -1.61
C ALA A 75 -34.40 24.45 -2.40
N SER A 76 -33.42 23.58 -2.68
CA SER A 76 -32.16 23.93 -3.32
C SER A 76 -32.19 23.87 -4.85
N LEU A 77 -33.27 23.34 -5.44
CA LEU A 77 -33.38 23.07 -6.88
C LEU A 77 -34.60 23.78 -7.49
N PRO A 78 -34.54 24.17 -8.77
CA PRO A 78 -35.74 24.55 -9.51
C PRO A 78 -36.75 23.40 -9.55
N LYS A 79 -38.04 23.70 -9.77
CA LYS A 79 -39.14 22.73 -9.81
C LYS A 79 -39.04 21.76 -11.00
N GLU A 80 -38.06 20.88 -10.97
CA GLU A 80 -37.88 19.78 -11.90
C GLU A 80 -37.97 18.44 -11.16
N ARG A 81 -38.58 17.45 -11.82
CA ARG A 81 -38.70 16.09 -11.28
C ARG A 81 -37.79 15.16 -12.10
N PRO A 82 -36.54 14.93 -11.66
CA PRO A 82 -35.59 14.12 -12.41
C PRO A 82 -36.01 12.66 -12.42
N MET A 83 -35.78 11.94 -13.52
CA MET A 83 -36.08 10.50 -13.60
C MET A 83 -35.18 9.65 -12.71
N ALA A 84 -34.02 10.18 -12.33
CA ALA A 84 -33.12 9.57 -11.37
C ALA A 84 -32.35 10.63 -10.57
N VAL A 85 -32.14 10.37 -9.28
CA VAL A 85 -31.30 11.14 -8.37
C VAL A 85 -30.14 10.24 -7.94
N ILE A 86 -28.90 10.66 -8.20
CA ILE A 86 -27.70 9.85 -7.96
C ILE A 86 -26.82 10.53 -6.91
N PHE A 87 -26.67 9.90 -5.76
CA PHE A 87 -25.69 10.28 -4.74
C PHE A 87 -24.53 9.28 -4.72
N ASN A 88 -23.50 9.59 -5.50
CA ASN A 88 -22.40 8.67 -5.76
C ASN A 88 -21.27 8.84 -4.74
N PHE A 89 -21.11 7.88 -3.83
CA PHE A 89 -20.13 7.91 -2.72
C PHE A 89 -20.33 9.11 -1.75
N PRO A 90 -21.49 9.24 -1.09
CA PRO A 90 -21.73 10.29 -0.11
C PRO A 90 -20.71 10.23 1.04
N HIS A 91 -20.12 11.36 1.41
CA HIS A 91 -19.11 11.45 2.48
C HIS A 91 -19.00 12.87 3.04
N LEU A 92 -18.72 13.01 4.35
CA LEU A 92 -18.66 14.31 5.05
C LEU A 92 -17.25 14.89 5.23
N GLY A 93 -16.21 14.17 4.83
CA GLY A 93 -14.84 14.67 4.73
C GLY A 93 -13.98 14.46 5.98
N ASP A 94 -14.60 14.34 7.16
CA ASP A 94 -13.90 14.14 8.43
C ASP A 94 -13.80 12.66 8.84
N VAL A 95 -12.56 12.18 9.05
CA VAL A 95 -12.29 10.88 9.66
C VAL A 95 -11.88 11.13 11.11
N ALA A 96 -12.84 11.12 12.03
CA ALA A 96 -12.51 10.98 13.44
C ALA A 96 -11.77 9.64 13.65
N GLY A 97 -10.83 9.60 14.61
CA GLY A 97 -9.90 8.48 14.83
C GLY A 97 -10.56 7.13 15.19
N ASP A 98 -11.88 7.10 15.31
CA ASP A 98 -12.79 6.02 15.71
C ASP A 98 -13.69 5.53 14.56
N GLY A 99 -13.38 5.90 13.30
CA GLY A 99 -14.28 5.85 12.12
C GLY A 99 -14.92 4.53 11.67
N HIS A 100 -14.89 3.45 12.46
CA HIS A 100 -15.60 2.19 12.17
C HIS A 100 -16.38 1.63 13.38
N GLU A 101 -16.46 2.34 14.52
CA GLU A 101 -17.31 1.89 15.63
C GLU A 101 -18.80 2.21 15.36
N PRO A 102 -19.74 1.26 15.50
CA PRO A 102 -21.18 1.47 15.20
C PRO A 102 -21.85 2.60 15.98
N ARG A 103 -21.28 3.03 17.10
CA ARG A 103 -21.78 4.14 17.93
C ARG A 103 -20.97 5.43 17.78
N SER A 104 -19.94 5.44 16.94
CA SER A 104 -19.12 6.63 16.69
C SER A 104 -19.96 7.79 16.16
N MET A 105 -19.51 9.01 16.47
CA MET A 105 -20.13 10.23 15.92
C MET A 105 -20.11 10.21 14.39
N HIS A 106 -19.03 9.70 13.79
CA HIS A 106 -18.88 9.53 12.35
C HIS A 106 -20.00 8.69 11.73
N VAL A 107 -20.33 7.54 12.34
CA VAL A 107 -21.43 6.68 11.87
C VAL A 107 -22.79 7.38 12.04
N ARG A 108 -23.02 8.05 13.18
CA ARG A 108 -24.26 8.81 13.42
C ARG A 108 -24.45 9.94 12.39
N GLN A 109 -23.40 10.66 12.03
CA GLN A 109 -23.46 11.73 11.03
C GLN A 109 -23.79 11.20 9.64
N HIS A 110 -23.19 10.08 9.21
CA HIS A 110 -23.51 9.48 7.92
C HIS A 110 -24.92 8.86 7.90
N GLN A 111 -25.40 8.33 9.02
CA GLN A 111 -26.80 7.92 9.18
C GLN A 111 -27.75 9.12 9.04
N ALA A 112 -27.45 10.25 9.67
CA ALA A 112 -28.25 11.46 9.53
C ALA A 112 -28.24 12.00 8.10
N LEU A 113 -27.07 12.07 7.45
CA LEU A 113 -26.94 12.47 6.05
C LEU A 113 -27.84 11.62 5.14
N LEU A 114 -27.75 10.29 5.25
CA LEU A 114 -28.52 9.39 4.40
C LEU A 114 -30.03 9.47 4.70
N ALA A 115 -30.42 9.56 5.98
CA ALA A 115 -31.83 9.67 6.37
C ALA A 115 -32.49 10.92 5.77
N HIS A 116 -31.86 12.08 5.95
CA HIS A 116 -32.36 13.35 5.44
C HIS A 116 -32.26 13.43 3.92
N PHE A 117 -31.21 12.88 3.31
CA PHE A 117 -31.12 12.75 1.86
C PHE A 117 -32.26 11.91 1.27
N PHE A 118 -32.53 10.72 1.83
CA PHE A 118 -33.60 9.87 1.33
C PHE A 118 -34.97 10.55 1.42
N ARG A 119 -35.23 11.24 2.54
CA ARG A 119 -36.45 12.02 2.69
C ARG A 119 -36.54 13.12 1.62
N SER A 120 -35.47 13.90 1.47
CA SER A 120 -35.44 15.00 0.53
C SER A 120 -35.55 14.55 -0.94
N ALA A 121 -34.91 13.44 -1.29
CA ALA A 121 -34.98 12.84 -2.62
C ALA A 121 -36.37 12.26 -2.91
N ALA A 122 -37.01 11.61 -1.94
CA ALA A 122 -38.37 11.10 -2.07
C ALA A 122 -39.39 12.24 -2.29
N ASP A 123 -39.20 13.39 -1.65
CA ASP A 123 -40.06 14.56 -1.85
C ASP A 123 -39.84 15.22 -3.24
N LEU A 124 -38.65 15.04 -3.84
CA LEU A 124 -38.28 15.61 -5.13
C LEU A 124 -38.70 14.75 -6.34
N THR A 125 -38.59 13.43 -6.24
CA THR A 125 -38.78 12.53 -7.38
C THR A 125 -39.60 11.27 -7.07
N GLU A 126 -40.40 10.84 -8.05
CA GLU A 126 -41.02 9.52 -8.11
C GLU A 126 -40.14 8.50 -8.87
N GLY A 127 -39.01 8.96 -9.40
CA GLY A 127 -38.03 8.17 -10.14
C GLY A 127 -37.09 7.36 -9.26
N GLU A 128 -35.95 6.97 -9.82
CA GLU A 128 -34.98 6.13 -9.11
C GLU A 128 -34.01 6.94 -8.25
N ILE A 129 -33.70 6.46 -7.05
CA ILE A 129 -32.70 7.05 -6.17
C ILE A 129 -31.51 6.09 -6.07
N HIS A 130 -30.36 6.50 -6.59
CA HIS A 130 -29.14 5.69 -6.66
C HIS A 130 -28.16 6.14 -5.58
N VAL A 131 -27.72 5.24 -4.72
CA VAL A 131 -26.70 5.51 -3.70
C VAL A 131 -25.57 4.49 -3.82
N THR A 132 -24.33 4.96 -3.97
CA THR A 132 -23.16 4.06 -4.06
C THR A 132 -22.34 4.09 -2.77
N LEU A 133 -22.12 2.92 -2.17
CA LEU A 133 -21.35 2.75 -0.92
C LEU A 133 -20.35 1.59 -1.05
N CYS A 134 -19.39 1.52 -0.12
CA CYS A 134 -18.30 0.54 -0.12
C CYS A 134 -18.21 -0.28 1.17
N GLY A 135 -17.91 -1.57 1.02
CA GLY A 135 -17.62 -2.49 2.11
C GLY A 135 -18.78 -2.60 3.09
N GLU A 136 -18.48 -2.36 4.37
CA GLU A 136 -19.44 -2.49 5.46
C GLU A 136 -20.31 -1.23 5.66
N GLN A 137 -20.08 -0.15 4.90
CA GLN A 137 -20.83 1.11 4.99
C GLN A 137 -22.36 0.93 4.90
N PRO A 138 -22.93 0.12 3.98
CA PRO A 138 -24.38 -0.03 3.91
C PRO A 138 -25.00 -0.57 5.20
N SER A 139 -24.31 -1.52 5.84
CA SER A 139 -24.73 -2.10 7.11
C SER A 139 -24.48 -1.14 8.27
N LEU A 140 -23.29 -0.55 8.34
CA LEU A 140 -22.86 0.34 9.42
C LEU A 140 -23.69 1.64 9.45
N TRP A 141 -24.03 2.17 8.28
CA TRP A 141 -24.84 3.38 8.12
C TRP A 141 -26.33 3.09 7.97
N ALA A 142 -26.75 1.84 8.20
CA ALA A 142 -28.15 1.42 8.22
C ALA A 142 -28.94 1.77 6.94
N LEU A 143 -28.29 1.72 5.76
CA LEU A 143 -28.81 2.22 4.48
C LEU A 143 -30.27 1.81 4.21
N HIS A 144 -30.58 0.51 4.25
CA HIS A 144 -31.91 -0.01 3.93
C HIS A 144 -32.98 0.44 4.94
N LYS A 145 -32.62 0.52 6.22
CA LYS A 145 -33.54 0.97 7.27
C LYS A 145 -33.92 2.44 7.06
N LEU A 146 -32.94 3.27 6.71
CA LEU A 146 -33.14 4.71 6.49
C LEU A 146 -33.94 4.99 5.20
N ALA A 147 -33.68 4.22 4.13
CA ALA A 147 -34.48 4.28 2.91
C ALA A 147 -35.95 3.89 3.18
N ALA A 148 -36.17 2.77 3.88
CA ALA A 148 -37.51 2.30 4.23
C ALA A 148 -38.29 3.31 5.08
N ALA A 149 -37.62 3.97 6.04
CA ALA A 149 -38.24 5.03 6.85
C ALA A 149 -38.72 6.23 6.02
N SER A 150 -38.19 6.42 4.81
CA SER A 150 -38.61 7.44 3.86
C SER A 150 -39.62 6.92 2.82
N GLY A 151 -40.18 5.73 3.01
CA GLY A 151 -41.14 5.11 2.07
C GLY A 151 -40.47 4.54 0.80
N LEU A 152 -39.17 4.29 0.84
CA LEU A 152 -38.41 3.77 -0.30
C LEU A 152 -38.09 2.29 -0.13
N ARG A 153 -38.15 1.53 -1.22
CA ARG A 153 -37.71 0.13 -1.27
C ARG A 153 -36.58 -0.04 -2.26
N GLU A 154 -35.66 -0.95 -1.97
CA GLU A 154 -34.63 -1.33 -2.94
C GLU A 154 -35.28 -2.04 -4.14
N LEU A 155 -35.01 -1.54 -5.34
CA LEU A 155 -35.43 -2.13 -6.59
C LEU A 155 -34.36 -3.09 -7.12
N ARG A 156 -33.08 -2.72 -6.98
CA ARG A 156 -31.92 -3.51 -7.40
C ARG A 156 -30.64 -2.96 -6.77
N SER A 157 -29.59 -3.78 -6.79
CA SER A 157 -28.21 -3.37 -6.52
C SER A 157 -27.25 -3.99 -7.53
N TYR A 158 -26.14 -3.29 -7.81
CA TYR A 158 -25.14 -3.74 -8.77
C TYR A 158 -23.75 -3.17 -8.47
N ALA A 159 -22.72 -3.82 -9.01
CA ALA A 159 -21.35 -3.34 -8.90
C ALA A 159 -21.12 -2.11 -9.81
N PRO A 160 -20.42 -1.05 -9.37
CA PRO A 160 -20.16 0.14 -10.20
C PRO A 160 -19.37 -0.11 -11.50
N ALA A 161 -18.81 -1.31 -11.68
CA ALA A 161 -18.20 -1.77 -12.92
C ALA A 161 -19.23 -2.19 -14.00
N ALA A 162 -20.44 -2.58 -13.57
CA ALA A 162 -21.46 -3.21 -14.40
C ALA A 162 -22.33 -2.18 -15.11
N ILE A 163 -21.88 -1.72 -16.28
CA ILE A 163 -22.63 -0.75 -17.11
C ILE A 163 -24.00 -1.26 -17.54
N ASP A 164 -24.12 -2.55 -17.81
CA ASP A 164 -25.36 -3.17 -18.27
C ASP A 164 -26.44 -3.14 -17.17
N ASP A 165 -26.03 -3.10 -15.90
CA ASP A 165 -26.96 -2.96 -14.77
C ASP A 165 -27.34 -1.49 -14.50
N PHE A 166 -26.39 -0.56 -14.69
CA PHE A 166 -26.65 0.88 -14.61
C PHE A 166 -27.70 1.32 -15.66
N THR A 167 -27.64 0.77 -16.86
CA THR A 167 -28.56 1.10 -17.98
C THR A 167 -29.96 0.48 -17.86
N LYS A 168 -30.25 -0.28 -16.81
CA LYS A 168 -31.60 -0.78 -16.51
C LYS A 168 -32.46 0.30 -15.84
N GLY A 169 -33.75 0.03 -15.70
CA GLY A 169 -34.65 0.89 -14.93
C GLY A 169 -34.89 2.24 -15.59
N ALA A 170 -34.65 3.34 -14.87
CA ALA A 170 -34.83 4.71 -15.37
C ALA A 170 -34.03 5.00 -16.64
N PHE A 171 -32.92 4.30 -16.86
CA PHE A 171 -32.06 4.46 -18.03
C PHE A 171 -32.37 3.47 -19.16
N SER A 172 -33.40 2.63 -19.00
CA SER A 172 -33.77 1.66 -20.03
C SER A 172 -34.25 2.34 -21.32
N GLY A 173 -33.73 1.89 -22.46
CA GLY A 173 -34.06 2.44 -23.78
C GLY A 173 -33.20 3.63 -24.20
N PHE A 174 -32.38 4.21 -23.30
CA PHE A 174 -31.43 5.24 -23.69
C PHE A 174 -30.19 4.61 -24.32
N ARG A 175 -29.82 5.10 -25.52
CA ARG A 175 -28.61 4.65 -26.21
C ARG A 175 -27.40 5.41 -25.70
N MET A 176 -26.43 4.68 -25.15
CA MET A 176 -25.14 5.26 -24.79
C MET A 176 -24.25 5.46 -26.03
N GLN A 177 -23.53 6.57 -26.06
CA GLN A 177 -22.51 6.84 -27.05
C GLN A 177 -21.31 5.91 -26.88
N PRO A 178 -20.62 5.52 -27.96
CA PRO A 178 -19.36 4.79 -27.83
C PRO A 178 -18.32 5.70 -27.14
N PRO A 179 -17.52 5.18 -26.20
CA PRO A 179 -16.51 5.99 -25.51
C PRO A 179 -15.37 6.39 -26.44
N GLU A 180 -15.03 7.68 -26.47
CA GLU A 180 -13.91 8.18 -27.24
C GLU A 180 -12.58 8.09 -26.48
N PRO A 181 -11.45 7.81 -27.16
CA PRO A 181 -10.12 7.82 -26.55
C PRO A 181 -9.78 9.13 -25.83
N ALA A 182 -10.25 10.27 -26.34
CA ALA A 182 -10.00 11.59 -25.77
C ALA A 182 -10.68 11.80 -24.41
N TRP A 183 -11.75 11.06 -24.12
CA TRP A 183 -12.49 11.17 -22.86
C TRP A 183 -11.93 10.28 -21.77
N GLN A 184 -11.14 9.26 -22.11
CA GLN A 184 -10.70 8.25 -21.15
C GLN A 184 -9.99 8.89 -19.96
N CYS A 185 -10.40 8.50 -18.75
CA CYS A 185 -9.75 8.99 -17.55
C CYS A 185 -8.26 8.61 -17.54
N ARG A 186 -7.43 9.41 -16.87
CA ARG A 186 -5.98 9.17 -16.80
C ARG A 186 -5.70 7.80 -16.15
N ARG A 187 -4.88 6.98 -16.81
CA ARG A 187 -4.45 5.67 -16.27
C ARG A 187 -3.27 5.87 -15.31
N ARG A 188 -3.37 5.31 -14.10
CA ARG A 188 -2.30 5.36 -13.09
C ARG A 188 -1.06 4.52 -13.45
N TRP A 189 -1.24 3.44 -14.20
CA TRP A 189 -0.15 2.50 -14.54
C TRP A 189 -0.05 2.28 -16.04
N ARG A 190 1.16 2.42 -16.61
CA ARG A 190 1.45 2.17 -18.04
C ARG A 190 1.18 0.73 -18.48
N ASN A 191 1.12 -0.22 -17.55
CA ASN A 191 1.00 -1.66 -17.84
C ASN A 191 -0.44 -2.20 -17.84
N GLY A 192 -1.47 -1.37 -17.67
CA GLY A 192 -2.88 -1.79 -17.73
C GLY A 192 -3.36 -2.71 -16.61
N SER A 193 -2.58 -2.90 -15.54
CA SER A 193 -2.84 -3.92 -14.49
C SER A 193 -4.06 -3.66 -13.60
N LEU A 194 -4.59 -2.44 -13.59
CA LEU A 194 -5.89 -2.09 -13.02
C LEU A 194 -6.61 -1.27 -14.10
N GLY A 195 -7.46 -1.94 -14.88
CA GLY A 195 -8.29 -1.30 -15.90
C GLY A 195 -9.28 -0.29 -15.31
N PHE A 196 -10.12 0.29 -16.16
CA PHE A 196 -11.21 1.18 -15.75
C PHE A 196 -12.22 0.40 -14.90
N VAL A 197 -12.07 0.45 -13.58
CA VAL A 197 -12.91 -0.40 -12.71
C VAL A 197 -14.35 0.13 -12.67
N HIS A 198 -14.56 1.44 -12.72
CA HIS A 198 -15.91 2.04 -12.78
C HIS A 198 -16.36 2.19 -14.24
N TRP A 199 -17.63 1.93 -14.54
CA TRP A 199 -18.11 1.99 -15.93
C TRP A 199 -17.90 3.38 -16.55
N ALA A 200 -18.15 4.45 -15.79
CA ALA A 200 -18.05 5.84 -16.22
C ALA A 200 -16.60 6.31 -16.50
N CYS A 201 -15.57 5.58 -16.06
CA CYS A 201 -14.17 5.96 -16.31
C CYS A 201 -13.82 6.00 -17.80
N ARG A 202 -14.49 5.18 -18.62
CA ARG A 202 -14.35 5.19 -20.08
C ARG A 202 -14.86 6.49 -20.72
N TYR A 203 -15.69 7.24 -20.00
CA TYR A 203 -16.23 8.56 -20.37
C TYR A 203 -15.58 9.71 -19.59
N GLY A 204 -14.52 9.43 -18.81
CA GLY A 204 -13.71 10.46 -18.15
C GLY A 204 -13.97 10.67 -16.67
N TYR A 205 -14.74 9.80 -16.02
CA TYR A 205 -14.87 9.84 -14.57
C TYR A 205 -13.52 9.49 -13.90
N GLU A 206 -13.00 10.40 -13.06
CA GLU A 206 -11.66 10.24 -12.47
C GLU A 206 -11.64 9.47 -11.14
N HIS A 207 -12.82 9.28 -10.52
CA HIS A 207 -13.05 8.45 -9.34
C HIS A 207 -11.98 8.64 -8.23
N ARG A 208 -11.95 9.85 -7.66
CA ARG A 208 -10.99 10.31 -6.63
C ARG A 208 -11.62 10.29 -5.22
N ARG A 209 -10.82 10.09 -4.17
CA ARG A 209 -11.26 10.29 -2.77
C ARG A 209 -11.46 11.78 -2.47
N HIS A 210 -12.32 12.10 -1.50
CA HIS A 210 -12.45 13.46 -0.93
C HIS A 210 -11.04 13.95 -0.53
N GLU A 211 -10.63 15.10 -1.06
CA GLU A 211 -9.33 15.74 -0.84
C GLU A 211 -8.08 14.91 -1.20
N GLY A 212 -8.00 14.38 -2.43
CA GLY A 212 -6.71 13.95 -3.00
C GLY A 212 -6.76 13.31 -4.38
N GLU A 213 -5.60 13.19 -5.04
CA GLU A 213 -5.45 12.48 -6.33
C GLU A 213 -5.47 10.94 -6.19
N GLN A 214 -5.88 10.40 -5.03
CA GLN A 214 -5.89 8.95 -4.80
C GLN A 214 -7.19 8.33 -5.30
N GLN A 215 -7.09 7.41 -6.27
CA GLN A 215 -8.22 6.58 -6.70
C GLN A 215 -8.69 5.65 -5.58
N MET A 216 -10.01 5.56 -5.41
CA MET A 216 -10.66 4.63 -4.49
C MET A 216 -10.80 3.24 -5.12
N ASN A 217 -10.54 2.18 -4.34
CA ASN A 217 -10.73 0.81 -4.81
C ASN A 217 -12.21 0.46 -4.75
N ILE A 218 -12.82 0.16 -5.91
CA ILE A 218 -14.25 -0.16 -5.99
C ILE A 218 -14.57 -1.65 -6.04
N SER A 219 -13.58 -2.53 -5.86
CA SER A 219 -13.79 -3.97 -5.92
C SER A 219 -14.79 -4.49 -4.89
N ASN A 220 -15.10 -3.69 -3.87
CA ASN A 220 -16.07 -4.00 -2.83
C ASN A 220 -17.10 -2.86 -2.65
N CYS A 221 -17.49 -2.20 -3.74
CA CYS A 221 -18.53 -1.17 -3.70
C CYS A 221 -19.76 -1.62 -4.47
N THR A 222 -20.92 -1.13 -4.03
CA THR A 222 -22.23 -1.49 -4.56
C THR A 222 -23.05 -0.23 -4.72
N THR A 223 -23.69 -0.07 -5.87
CA THR A 223 -24.73 0.92 -6.11
C THR A 223 -26.08 0.28 -5.80
N PHE A 224 -26.83 0.90 -4.90
CA PHE A 224 -28.18 0.52 -4.50
C PHE A 224 -29.16 1.47 -5.18
N VAL A 225 -30.20 0.91 -5.79
CA VAL A 225 -31.24 1.69 -6.47
C VAL A 225 -32.55 1.51 -5.72
N PHE A 226 -33.11 2.62 -5.27
CA PHE A 226 -34.37 2.70 -4.55
C PHE A 226 -35.45 3.33 -5.42
N GLY A 227 -36.71 3.02 -5.11
CA GLY A 227 -37.87 3.71 -5.66
C GLY A 227 -39.01 3.73 -4.63
N MET A 228 -40.04 4.51 -4.91
CA MET A 228 -41.19 4.62 -4.01
C MET A 228 -41.86 3.25 -3.79
N ASN A 229 -42.23 3.00 -2.54
CA ASN A 229 -43.03 1.83 -2.19
C ASN A 229 -44.53 2.15 -2.41
N PRO A 230 -45.22 1.55 -3.39
CA PRO A 230 -46.61 1.88 -3.70
C PRO A 230 -47.62 1.49 -2.62
N CYS A 231 -47.20 0.75 -1.58
CA CYS A 231 -48.09 0.22 -0.53
C CYS A 231 -47.99 0.99 0.81
N GLU A 232 -47.10 1.96 0.95
CA GLU A 232 -46.94 2.73 2.18
C GLU A 232 -47.02 4.22 1.87
N SER A 233 -48.16 4.85 2.20
CA SER A 233 -48.21 6.30 2.32
C SER A 233 -47.20 6.70 3.39
N VAL A 234 -46.19 7.49 3.02
CA VAL A 234 -45.28 8.12 3.99
C VAL A 234 -46.16 8.76 5.08
N PRO A 235 -46.00 8.40 6.36
CA PRO A 235 -46.78 9.01 7.42
C PRO A 235 -46.60 10.53 7.32
N ALA A 236 -47.69 11.25 7.04
CA ALA A 236 -47.70 12.69 7.21
C ALA A 236 -47.31 12.95 8.66
N MET A 237 -46.24 13.70 8.89
CA MET A 237 -45.79 14.01 10.24
C MET A 237 -46.96 14.64 10.98
N SER A 238 -47.49 13.93 11.99
CA SER A 238 -48.39 14.52 12.96
C SER A 238 -47.63 15.66 13.61
N ALA A 239 -48.09 16.88 13.38
CA ALA A 239 -47.60 18.09 14.02
C ALA A 239 -48.02 18.09 15.50
N THR A 240 -47.49 17.14 16.28
CA THR A 240 -47.64 17.10 17.73
C THR A 240 -46.29 17.52 18.33
N LEU A 241 -45.99 18.81 18.19
CA LEU A 241 -44.80 19.45 18.74
C LEU A 241 -45.17 20.19 20.01
N ALA A 242 -44.77 19.63 21.15
CA ALA A 242 -44.30 20.38 22.30
C ALA A 242 -43.52 19.40 23.20
N CYS A 243 -42.19 19.50 23.23
CA CYS A 243 -41.25 18.68 24.03
C CYS A 243 -40.85 17.28 23.50
N SER A 244 -40.41 17.13 22.24
CA SER A 244 -39.59 15.97 21.85
C SER A 244 -38.17 16.42 21.52
N THR A 245 -37.15 15.81 22.14
CA THR A 245 -35.73 16.00 21.80
C THR A 245 -35.22 14.99 20.78
N VAL A 246 -36.12 14.38 20.00
CA VAL A 246 -35.81 13.35 19.00
C VAL A 246 -36.09 13.88 17.60
N CYS A 247 -35.16 13.66 16.66
CA CYS A 247 -35.38 14.03 15.26
C CYS A 247 -36.43 13.14 14.61
N GLY A 248 -37.45 13.76 13.98
CA GLY A 248 -38.50 13.03 13.27
C GLY A 248 -38.08 12.34 11.97
N VAL A 249 -36.86 12.61 11.47
CA VAL A 249 -36.34 12.04 10.21
C VAL A 249 -35.28 10.96 10.46
N CYS A 250 -34.26 11.25 11.27
CA CYS A 250 -33.17 10.30 11.54
C CYS A 250 -33.35 9.53 12.86
N HIS A 251 -34.34 9.89 13.68
CA HIS A 251 -34.64 9.30 14.99
C HIS A 251 -33.48 9.32 15.99
N GLN A 252 -32.54 10.26 15.84
CA GLN A 252 -31.51 10.52 16.84
C GLN A 252 -32.08 11.32 17.99
N GLU A 253 -31.65 10.98 19.21
CA GLU A 253 -31.98 11.68 20.45
C GLU A 253 -30.94 12.76 20.73
N PHE A 254 -31.41 13.92 21.19
CA PHE A 254 -30.62 15.08 21.57
C PHE A 254 -30.88 15.43 23.04
N ASP A 255 -29.91 16.08 23.67
CA ASP A 255 -30.01 16.43 25.09
C ASP A 255 -31.02 17.56 25.35
N ASP A 256 -31.20 18.44 24.37
CA ASP A 256 -32.07 19.60 24.45
C ASP A 256 -32.70 19.96 23.09
N VAL A 257 -33.73 20.81 23.13
CA VAL A 257 -34.51 21.22 21.95
C VAL A 257 -33.68 22.12 21.01
N GLU A 258 -32.73 22.90 21.52
CA GLU A 258 -31.88 23.77 20.72
C GLU A 258 -30.90 22.94 19.88
N SER A 259 -30.28 21.92 20.47
CA SER A 259 -29.44 20.93 19.77
C SER A 259 -30.22 20.20 18.67
N LEU A 260 -31.49 19.86 18.91
CA LEU A 260 -32.37 19.30 17.88
C LEU A 260 -32.66 20.31 16.75
N VAL A 261 -32.92 21.58 17.08
CA VAL A 261 -33.15 22.64 16.08
C VAL A 261 -31.90 22.86 15.23
N GLN A 262 -30.71 22.90 15.85
CA GLN A 262 -29.44 23.00 15.14
C GLN A 262 -29.20 21.79 14.24
N HIS A 263 -29.50 20.58 14.73
CA HIS A 263 -29.47 19.38 13.91
C HIS A 263 -30.41 19.49 12.71
N MET A 264 -31.64 19.96 12.87
CA MET A 264 -32.57 20.11 11.74
C MET A 264 -32.13 21.17 10.72
N GLN A 265 -31.34 22.17 11.12
CA GLN A 265 -30.77 23.16 10.20
C GLN A 265 -29.56 22.62 9.43
N ALA A 266 -28.78 21.72 10.03
CA ALA A 266 -27.61 21.13 9.38
C ALA A 266 -27.45 19.65 9.78
N PRO A 267 -28.29 18.73 9.26
CA PRO A 267 -28.40 17.37 9.78
C PRO A 267 -27.13 16.52 9.70
N ALA A 268 -26.26 16.87 8.77
CA ALA A 268 -25.03 16.15 8.47
C ALA A 268 -23.77 16.85 9.00
N LEU A 269 -23.88 18.01 9.65
CA LEU A 269 -22.75 18.66 10.32
C LEU A 269 -22.75 18.29 11.82
N PRO A 270 -21.59 18.22 12.48
CA PRO A 270 -21.57 18.12 13.94
C PRO A 270 -22.38 19.27 14.53
N ILE A 271 -23.24 18.98 15.50
CA ILE A 271 -23.84 20.01 16.36
C ILE A 271 -22.67 20.84 16.86
N ARG A 272 -22.74 22.16 16.66
CA ARG A 272 -21.75 23.05 17.25
C ARG A 272 -21.88 22.86 18.74
N ASP A 273 -20.95 22.13 19.35
CA ASP A 273 -20.80 22.17 20.79
C ASP A 273 -20.85 23.66 21.16
N THR A 274 -21.82 24.07 21.97
CA THR A 274 -21.82 25.40 22.57
C THR A 274 -20.60 25.61 23.46
N ASN A 275 -19.88 24.51 23.76
CA ASN A 275 -18.54 24.44 24.34
C ASN A 275 -17.40 24.36 23.30
N ALA A 276 -17.66 24.55 22.01
CA ALA A 276 -16.62 24.62 20.99
C ALA A 276 -15.90 25.97 21.10
N HIS A 277 -14.72 25.91 21.68
CA HIS A 277 -13.88 27.07 21.92
C HIS A 277 -13.34 27.56 20.58
N SER A 278 -13.90 28.67 20.08
CA SER A 278 -13.58 29.21 18.76
C SER A 278 -12.52 30.30 18.85
N CYS A 279 -11.55 30.29 17.92
CA CYS A 279 -10.52 31.31 17.89
C CYS A 279 -11.07 32.64 17.37
N PRO A 280 -11.05 33.72 18.17
CA PRO A 280 -11.57 35.02 17.73
C PRO A 280 -10.74 35.66 16.61
N THR A 281 -9.55 35.13 16.31
CA THR A 281 -8.62 35.66 15.30
C THR A 281 -8.71 34.94 13.95
N CYS A 282 -9.01 33.64 13.91
CA CYS A 282 -9.09 32.86 12.66
C CYS A 282 -10.39 32.05 12.47
N GLY A 283 -11.30 32.08 13.44
CA GLY A 283 -12.63 31.46 13.35
C GLY A 283 -12.66 29.92 13.46
N ARG A 284 -11.53 29.26 13.70
CA ARG A 284 -11.48 27.79 13.88
C ARG A 284 -12.09 27.37 15.23
N ALA A 285 -12.88 26.31 15.21
CA ALA A 285 -13.51 25.71 16.38
C ALA A 285 -12.68 24.56 16.95
N PHE A 286 -12.57 24.49 18.28
CA PHE A 286 -11.79 23.47 18.99
C PHE A 286 -12.64 22.79 20.07
N GLY A 287 -12.52 21.47 20.19
CA GLY A 287 -13.29 20.68 21.17
C GLY A 287 -12.86 20.83 22.63
N SER A 288 -11.93 21.73 22.96
CA SER A 288 -11.57 22.05 24.36
C SER A 288 -10.87 23.42 24.49
N GLN A 289 -11.05 24.10 25.63
CA GLN A 289 -10.41 25.40 25.93
C GLN A 289 -8.89 25.30 25.82
N ARG A 290 -8.31 24.17 26.25
CA ARG A 290 -6.87 23.91 26.19
C ARG A 290 -6.34 23.81 24.74
N ALA A 291 -7.11 23.22 23.83
CA ALA A 291 -6.76 23.16 22.41
C ALA A 291 -6.89 24.53 21.73
N LEU A 292 -7.92 25.31 22.10
CA LEU A 292 -8.01 26.72 21.69
C LEU A 292 -6.83 27.53 22.22
N GLU A 293 -6.44 27.39 23.49
CA GLU A 293 -5.33 28.15 24.09
C GLU A 293 -3.99 27.82 23.42
N GLN A 294 -3.72 26.55 23.11
CA GLN A 294 -2.54 26.14 22.33
C GLN A 294 -2.54 26.74 20.92
N HIS A 295 -3.70 26.80 20.29
CA HIS A 295 -3.86 27.44 18.98
C HIS A 295 -3.76 28.97 19.07
N ALA A 296 -4.36 29.61 20.08
CA ALA A 296 -4.33 31.05 20.30
C ALA A 296 -2.90 31.55 20.57
N GLN A 297 -2.09 30.73 21.26
CA GLN A 297 -0.66 30.97 21.45
C GLN A 297 0.14 30.97 20.14
N SER A 298 -0.33 30.31 19.08
CA SER A 298 0.29 30.40 17.74
C SER A 298 -0.39 31.45 16.84
N CYS A 299 -1.69 31.70 17.03
CA CYS A 299 -2.50 32.56 16.18
C CYS A 299 -2.26 34.07 16.40
N GLN A 300 -1.69 34.46 17.56
CA GLN A 300 -1.39 35.86 17.90
C GLN A 300 0.09 36.24 17.82
N ARG A 301 0.98 35.35 17.38
CA ARG A 301 2.40 35.68 17.26
C ARG A 301 2.67 36.40 15.94
N THR A 302 2.74 37.72 15.98
CA THR A 302 3.63 38.43 15.05
C THR A 302 5.06 37.89 15.23
N PRO A 303 5.85 37.78 14.15
CA PRO A 303 7.13 37.08 14.20
C PRO A 303 8.06 37.77 15.19
N THR A 304 8.34 37.12 16.31
CA THR A 304 9.34 37.63 17.27
C THR A 304 10.69 37.02 16.91
N PRO A 305 11.79 37.79 16.95
CA PRO A 305 13.08 37.38 16.42
C PRO A 305 13.61 36.15 17.17
N LEU A 306 14.36 35.31 16.45
CA LEU A 306 14.86 34.02 16.90
C LEU A 306 15.48 34.07 18.31
N LYS A 307 14.92 33.27 19.22
CA LYS A 307 15.66 32.82 20.41
C LYS A 307 16.64 31.73 20.01
N GLN A 308 17.91 32.07 20.19
CA GLN A 308 19.10 31.23 20.15
C GLN A 308 18.92 29.93 20.95
N GLU A 309 19.03 28.79 20.27
CA GLU A 309 20.02 27.73 20.52
C GLU A 309 19.55 26.41 19.89
N CYS A 310 19.83 26.26 18.59
CA CYS A 310 20.09 24.97 17.98
C CYS A 310 21.06 25.23 16.81
N GLY A 311 22.25 24.63 16.87
CA GLY A 311 23.45 25.02 16.12
C GLY A 311 23.42 24.74 14.62
N TYR A 312 22.60 25.48 13.86
CA TYR A 312 22.58 25.46 12.38
C TYR A 312 22.55 26.88 11.78
N ARG A 313 23.22 27.85 12.41
CA ARG A 313 23.27 29.24 11.89
C ARG A 313 24.53 29.62 11.10
N ASP A 314 25.59 28.83 11.13
CA ASP A 314 26.84 29.19 10.44
C ASP A 314 27.07 28.48 9.10
N MET A 315 26.04 28.40 8.25
CA MET A 315 26.25 28.01 6.84
C MET A 315 25.52 28.91 5.82
N ALA A 316 25.13 30.13 6.21
CA ALA A 316 24.60 31.12 5.27
C ALA A 316 25.68 31.68 4.30
N HIS A 317 26.95 31.28 4.45
CA HIS A 317 28.05 31.75 3.59
C HIS A 317 29.02 30.63 3.16
N VAL A 318 28.49 29.53 2.62
CA VAL A 318 29.32 28.60 1.82
C VAL A 318 28.60 28.31 0.51
N HIS A 319 28.99 29.03 -0.54
CA HIS A 319 28.55 28.85 -1.92
C HIS A 319 29.30 27.70 -2.63
N GLU A 320 29.59 26.62 -1.91
CA GLU A 320 30.25 25.43 -2.48
C GLU A 320 29.61 24.15 -1.95
N ALA A 321 28.92 23.45 -2.85
CA ALA A 321 28.41 22.10 -2.62
C ALA A 321 29.61 21.15 -2.48
N THR A 322 29.92 20.73 -1.24
CA THR A 322 30.77 19.56 -1.04
C THR A 322 29.94 18.29 -1.24
N ASP A 323 30.55 17.20 -1.72
CA ASP A 323 29.87 15.94 -2.08
C ASP A 323 29.08 15.26 -0.91
N LYS A 324 29.25 15.78 0.32
CA LYS A 324 28.62 15.30 1.57
C LYS A 324 27.34 16.05 1.95
N LEU A 325 27.21 17.34 1.59
CA LEU A 325 26.09 18.19 1.99
C LEU A 325 25.38 18.74 0.75
N VAL A 326 24.08 18.48 0.64
CA VAL A 326 23.27 18.89 -0.50
C VAL A 326 22.29 19.96 -0.06
N ARG A 327 22.38 21.14 -0.66
CA ARG A 327 21.35 22.18 -0.56
C ARG A 327 20.71 22.43 -1.93
N LEU A 328 19.39 22.38 -2.00
CA LEU A 328 18.62 22.70 -3.19
C LEU A 328 17.46 23.60 -2.83
N ASP A 329 17.36 24.75 -3.51
CA ASP A 329 16.24 25.67 -3.40
C ASP A 329 15.45 25.64 -4.72
N ILE A 330 14.14 25.38 -4.63
CA ILE A 330 13.26 25.18 -5.78
C ILE A 330 12.10 26.15 -5.67
N ALA A 331 12.11 27.18 -6.52
CA ALA A 331 11.00 28.10 -6.65
C ALA A 331 9.84 27.41 -7.40
N ILE A 332 8.67 27.40 -6.77
CA ILE A 332 7.45 26.79 -7.30
C ILE A 332 6.82 27.77 -8.26
N THR A 333 6.66 27.32 -9.51
CA THR A 333 6.01 28.11 -10.57
C THR A 333 4.87 27.28 -11.15
N SER A 334 5.17 26.41 -12.10
CA SER A 334 4.20 25.52 -12.77
C SER A 334 3.74 24.35 -11.89
N GLU A 335 4.44 24.12 -10.78
CA GLU A 335 4.21 23.03 -9.82
C GLU A 335 3.28 23.42 -8.66
N ALA A 336 2.71 24.63 -8.71
CA ALA A 336 1.70 25.10 -7.77
C ALA A 336 0.46 24.18 -7.80
N GLY A 337 -0.11 23.90 -6.64
CA GLY A 337 -1.21 22.96 -6.46
C GLY A 337 -0.76 21.52 -6.17
N LEU A 338 0.53 21.20 -6.32
CA LEU A 338 1.07 19.90 -5.90
C LEU A 338 1.28 19.85 -4.39
N ARG A 339 1.17 18.65 -3.81
CA ARG A 339 1.62 18.40 -2.43
C ARG A 339 3.15 18.43 -2.38
N LEU A 340 3.74 18.93 -1.29
CA LEU A 340 5.19 18.90 -1.06
C LEU A 340 5.77 17.49 -1.23
N SER A 341 5.10 16.48 -0.68
CA SER A 341 5.51 15.08 -0.81
C SER A 341 5.42 14.52 -2.24
N HIS A 342 4.56 15.11 -3.07
CA HIS A 342 4.37 14.74 -4.47
C HIS A 342 5.40 15.42 -5.36
N LEU A 343 5.67 16.72 -5.13
CA LEU A 343 6.77 17.44 -5.77
C LEU A 343 8.10 16.72 -5.51
N ALA A 344 8.40 16.39 -4.25
CA ALA A 344 9.64 15.71 -3.88
C ALA A 344 9.85 14.36 -4.58
N ARG A 345 8.76 13.71 -5.02
CA ARG A 345 8.80 12.45 -5.77
C ARG A 345 8.85 12.61 -7.28
N GLN A 346 8.29 13.68 -7.83
CA GLN A 346 8.16 13.87 -9.28
C GLN A 346 9.25 14.78 -9.85
N PHE A 347 9.71 15.76 -9.06
CA PHE A 347 10.74 16.69 -9.47
C PHE A 347 12.09 15.99 -9.52
N GLU A 348 12.69 15.92 -10.71
CA GLU A 348 13.88 15.13 -11.00
C GLU A 348 15.04 15.45 -10.06
N LYS A 349 15.24 16.75 -9.77
CA LYS A 349 16.29 17.20 -8.85
C LYS A 349 16.09 16.71 -7.43
N LEU A 350 14.86 16.66 -6.90
CA LEU A 350 14.58 16.16 -5.55
C LEU A 350 14.61 14.64 -5.49
N ARG A 351 14.04 13.97 -6.50
CA ARG A 351 13.95 12.52 -6.60
C ARG A 351 15.33 11.83 -6.62
N ARG A 352 16.35 12.52 -7.16
CA ARG A 352 17.73 12.03 -7.17
C ARG A 352 18.31 11.85 -5.75
N TYR A 353 17.82 12.61 -4.78
CA TYR A 353 18.26 12.52 -3.39
C TYR A 353 17.22 11.76 -2.55
N LEU A 354 15.94 12.12 -2.68
CA LEU A 354 14.83 11.49 -1.97
C LEU A 354 14.24 10.34 -2.79
N THR A 355 14.93 9.19 -2.77
CA THR A 355 14.64 8.04 -3.65
C THR A 355 13.31 7.32 -3.38
N SER A 356 12.66 7.57 -2.25
CA SER A 356 11.43 6.86 -1.85
C SER A 356 10.45 7.74 -1.07
N LYS A 357 9.17 7.34 -1.02
CA LYS A 357 8.14 8.02 -0.20
C LYS A 357 8.53 8.08 1.28
N ALA A 358 9.19 7.03 1.78
CA ALA A 358 9.67 6.99 3.16
C ALA A 358 10.84 7.95 3.40
N ALA A 359 11.73 8.14 2.41
CA ALA A 359 12.81 9.13 2.47
C ALA A 359 12.25 10.56 2.53
N VAL A 360 11.28 10.89 1.67
CA VAL A 360 10.58 12.19 1.70
C VAL A 360 9.93 12.44 3.05
N LYS A 361 9.20 11.46 3.61
CA LYS A 361 8.54 11.62 4.91
C LYS A 361 9.54 11.86 6.05
N ARG A 362 10.70 11.19 6.03
CA ARG A 362 11.76 11.41 7.02
C ARG A 362 12.40 12.79 6.87
N ALA A 363 12.70 13.22 5.65
CA ALA A 363 13.28 14.53 5.37
C ALA A 363 12.35 15.65 5.86
N ILE A 364 11.05 15.53 5.60
CA ILE A 364 10.04 16.47 6.12
C ILE A 364 10.00 16.45 7.65
N ALA A 365 9.86 15.28 8.26
CA ALA A 365 9.78 15.16 9.72
C ALA A 365 10.96 15.80 10.46
N ARG A 366 12.15 15.80 9.84
CA ARG A 366 13.39 16.33 10.41
C ARG A 366 13.68 17.80 10.08
N GLY A 367 12.84 18.43 9.25
CA GLY A 367 13.11 19.78 8.75
C GLY A 367 14.26 19.84 7.74
N GLU A 368 14.62 18.71 7.13
CA GLU A 368 15.58 18.65 6.02
C GLU A 368 14.92 19.06 4.70
N LEU A 369 13.60 18.85 4.56
CA LEU A 369 12.79 19.38 3.46
C LEU A 369 11.79 20.39 4.02
N THR A 370 11.98 21.67 3.71
CA THR A 370 11.19 22.80 4.21
C THR A 370 10.52 23.58 3.08
N LEU A 371 9.48 24.34 3.44
CA LEU A 371 8.76 25.23 2.54
C LEU A 371 8.90 26.65 3.06
N ASN A 372 9.40 27.58 2.25
CA ASN A 372 9.69 28.96 2.63
C ASN A 372 10.57 29.06 3.90
N SER A 373 11.52 28.12 4.04
CA SER A 373 12.36 27.96 5.25
C SER A 373 11.62 27.55 6.53
N GLU A 374 10.36 27.12 6.43
CA GLU A 374 9.55 26.62 7.56
C GLU A 374 9.30 25.11 7.48
N HIS A 375 9.15 24.49 8.65
CA HIS A 375 8.75 23.09 8.77
C HIS A 375 7.25 22.95 8.45
N VAL A 376 6.91 22.00 7.59
CA VAL A 376 5.52 21.82 7.13
C VAL A 376 5.15 20.35 7.05
N GLU A 377 3.86 20.05 7.10
CA GLU A 377 3.36 18.69 6.98
C GLU A 377 3.45 18.14 5.54
N GLU A 378 3.50 16.80 5.40
CA GLU A 378 3.67 16.11 4.11
C GLU A 378 2.54 16.36 3.09
N THR A 379 1.38 16.78 3.57
CA THR A 379 0.16 17.07 2.82
C THR A 379 0.09 18.52 2.32
N ARG A 380 1.04 19.39 2.72
CA ARG A 380 1.02 20.80 2.39
C ARG A 380 1.01 21.02 0.87
N ILE A 381 0.05 21.81 0.41
CA ILE A 381 -0.11 22.20 -1.00
C ILE A 381 0.75 23.43 -1.28
N LEU A 382 1.58 23.33 -2.31
CA LEU A 382 2.50 24.37 -2.77
C LEU A 382 1.75 25.45 -3.55
N LYS A 383 2.11 26.71 -3.37
CA LYS A 383 1.60 27.86 -4.10
C LYS A 383 2.66 28.40 -5.07
N ALA A 384 2.22 29.08 -6.11
CA ALA A 384 3.15 29.79 -6.99
C ALA A 384 3.89 30.86 -6.17
N GLY A 385 5.22 30.88 -6.26
CA GLY A 385 6.09 31.74 -5.46
C GLY A 385 6.63 31.09 -4.18
N ASP A 386 6.16 29.91 -3.79
CA ASP A 386 6.76 29.16 -2.68
C ASP A 386 8.19 28.70 -3.05
N ILE A 387 9.07 28.57 -2.06
CA ILE A 387 10.41 28.03 -2.21
C ILE A 387 10.52 26.74 -1.41
N VAL A 388 10.73 25.62 -2.09
CA VAL A 388 11.01 24.34 -1.44
C VAL A 388 12.52 24.19 -1.28
N THR A 389 12.97 24.11 -0.02
CA THR A 389 14.38 23.96 0.34
C THR A 389 14.63 22.53 0.80
N LEU A 390 15.59 21.84 0.18
CA LEU A 390 16.13 20.56 0.65
C LEU A 390 17.54 20.79 1.17
N CYS A 391 17.79 20.48 2.44
CA CYS A 391 19.09 20.45 3.09
C CYS A 391 19.36 19.02 3.60
N LEU A 392 20.08 18.22 2.81
CA LEU A 392 20.42 16.85 3.17
C LEU A 392 21.90 16.69 3.52
N ASP A 393 22.12 16.02 4.64
CA ASP A 393 23.39 15.38 4.94
C ASP A 393 23.34 13.93 4.44
N ARG A 394 24.06 13.64 3.35
CA ARG A 394 24.06 12.32 2.71
C ARG A 394 24.63 11.22 3.62
N THR A 395 25.45 11.59 4.60
CA THR A 395 25.99 10.62 5.56
C THR A 395 24.90 10.14 6.52
N ARG A 396 23.94 11.00 6.85
CA ARG A 396 22.87 10.74 7.81
C ARG A 396 21.71 9.94 7.20
N GLU A 397 21.28 10.25 5.97
CA GLU A 397 20.20 9.50 5.30
C GLU A 397 20.57 8.01 5.08
N ALA A 398 21.82 7.76 4.67
CA ALA A 398 22.35 6.41 4.51
C ALA A 398 22.41 5.66 5.85
N LEU A 399 22.77 6.36 6.93
CA LEU A 399 22.76 5.80 8.28
C LEU A 399 21.33 5.42 8.69
N ASP A 400 20.33 6.26 8.47
CA ASP A 400 18.94 5.99 8.90
C ASP A 400 18.28 4.82 8.18
N ALA A 401 18.43 4.72 6.86
CA ALA A 401 17.91 3.60 6.09
C ALA A 401 18.56 2.28 6.54
N THR A 402 19.84 2.34 6.93
CA THR A 402 20.58 1.23 7.51
C THR A 402 20.09 0.91 8.92
N THR A 403 19.95 1.90 9.80
CA THR A 403 19.42 1.75 11.18
C THR A 403 18.03 1.13 11.19
N ALA A 404 17.12 1.57 10.30
CA ALA A 404 15.77 1.03 10.24
C ALA A 404 15.75 -0.46 9.84
N ARG A 405 16.62 -0.86 8.92
CA ARG A 405 16.77 -2.25 8.46
C ARG A 405 17.56 -3.13 9.43
N ALA A 406 18.54 -2.54 10.14
CA ALA A 406 19.36 -3.22 11.14
C ALA A 406 18.53 -3.76 12.31
N ARG A 407 17.39 -3.13 12.64
CA ARG A 407 16.46 -3.59 13.69
C ARG A 407 15.95 -5.02 13.46
N ASP A 408 15.81 -5.42 12.21
CA ASP A 408 15.34 -6.76 11.81
C ASP A 408 16.47 -7.79 11.67
N VAL A 409 17.72 -7.36 11.80
CA VAL A 409 18.90 -8.23 11.87
C VAL A 409 19.13 -8.57 13.34
N LYS A 410 19.34 -9.86 13.63
CA LYS A 410 19.57 -10.34 15.00
C LYS A 410 20.77 -11.26 15.03
N MET A 411 21.63 -11.11 16.04
CA MET A 411 22.66 -12.10 16.30
C MET A 411 22.00 -13.37 16.88
N VAL A 412 22.37 -14.53 16.35
CA VAL A 412 21.81 -15.84 16.73
C VAL A 412 22.80 -16.60 17.61
N ALA A 413 24.10 -16.53 17.28
CA ALA A 413 25.19 -17.06 18.08
C ALA A 413 26.34 -16.03 18.09
N PRO A 414 27.05 -15.84 19.22
CA PRO A 414 27.03 -16.66 20.45
C PRO A 414 25.92 -16.34 21.49
N LYS A 415 25.14 -15.26 21.31
CA LYS A 415 24.07 -14.82 22.24
C LYS A 415 22.72 -14.82 21.50
N ALA A 416 21.67 -15.44 22.05
CA ALA A 416 20.45 -15.80 21.29
C ALA A 416 19.16 -15.11 21.75
N MET A 417 18.44 -14.48 20.80
CA MET A 417 17.06 -14.88 20.43
C MET A 417 16.70 -14.34 19.03
N PRO A 418 16.53 -15.18 17.99
CA PRO A 418 16.29 -14.73 16.60
C PRO A 418 14.91 -14.10 16.37
N ARG A 419 13.87 -14.57 17.08
CA ARG A 419 12.45 -14.13 17.07
C ARG A 419 11.63 -15.04 18.02
N ALA A 420 10.39 -14.65 18.35
CA ALA A 420 9.51 -15.47 19.21
C ALA A 420 9.20 -16.87 18.64
N ASP A 421 9.16 -17.02 17.31
CA ASP A 421 8.72 -18.26 16.64
C ASP A 421 9.85 -19.29 16.41
N TRP A 422 11.11 -18.93 16.68
CA TRP A 422 12.29 -19.74 16.38
C TRP A 422 13.11 -20.00 17.64
N GLN A 423 13.59 -21.24 17.77
CA GLN A 423 14.52 -21.66 18.82
C GLN A 423 15.84 -22.11 18.21
N VAL A 424 16.94 -21.85 18.91
CA VAL A 424 18.26 -22.31 18.52
C VAL A 424 18.39 -23.76 18.98
N SER A 425 18.57 -24.69 18.04
CA SER A 425 18.69 -26.12 18.33
C SER A 425 20.13 -26.57 18.55
N ARG A 426 21.09 -25.89 17.92
CA ARG A 426 22.55 -26.04 18.12
C ARG A 426 23.22 -24.68 17.98
N SER A 427 24.26 -24.43 18.78
CA SER A 427 24.95 -23.13 18.83
C SER A 427 26.44 -23.25 19.13
N THR A 428 27.12 -24.21 18.51
CA THR A 428 28.59 -24.28 18.59
C THR A 428 29.14 -23.15 17.75
N CYS A 429 29.73 -22.12 18.37
CA CYS A 429 30.26 -20.96 17.69
C CYS A 429 31.59 -20.53 18.34
N PRO A 430 32.72 -20.58 17.60
CA PRO A 430 34.02 -20.22 18.15
C PRO A 430 34.16 -18.71 18.34
N GLU A 431 35.14 -18.30 19.15
CA GLU A 431 35.45 -16.89 19.35
C GLU A 431 35.87 -16.24 18.02
N GLY A 432 35.43 -15.01 17.79
CA GLY A 432 35.71 -14.28 16.54
C GLY A 432 34.76 -14.63 15.38
N VAL A 433 33.76 -15.48 15.59
CA VAL A 433 32.71 -15.81 14.61
C VAL A 433 31.34 -15.42 15.15
N ALA A 434 30.47 -14.91 14.28
CA ALA A 434 29.06 -14.66 14.56
C ALA A 434 28.16 -15.25 13.48
N VAL A 435 26.98 -15.71 13.90
CA VAL A 435 25.91 -16.09 12.98
C VAL A 435 24.73 -15.14 13.22
N VAL A 436 24.29 -14.48 12.16
CA VAL A 436 23.21 -13.48 12.21
C VAL A 436 22.01 -13.91 11.38
N TRP A 437 20.81 -13.52 11.80
CA TRP A 437 19.59 -13.65 11.02
C TRP A 437 19.46 -12.49 10.02
N LYS A 438 19.42 -12.84 8.74
CA LYS A 438 19.19 -11.90 7.64
C LYS A 438 17.71 -11.93 7.22
N PRO A 439 17.00 -10.79 7.21
CA PRO A 439 15.62 -10.72 6.72
C PRO A 439 15.53 -10.77 5.19
N ALA A 440 14.35 -11.13 4.67
CA ALA A 440 14.09 -11.12 3.22
C ALA A 440 13.95 -9.67 2.71
N GLY A 441 14.30 -9.44 1.45
CA GLY A 441 14.34 -8.10 0.85
C GLY A 441 15.64 -7.33 1.12
N MET A 442 16.61 -7.95 1.80
CA MET A 442 17.91 -7.36 2.13
C MET A 442 19.03 -8.00 1.27
N ARG A 443 19.98 -7.21 0.77
CA ARG A 443 21.20 -7.75 0.12
C ARG A 443 22.24 -8.08 1.18
N SER A 444 22.98 -9.18 1.02
CA SER A 444 24.05 -9.55 1.98
C SER A 444 25.25 -8.60 1.90
N LEU A 445 25.70 -8.23 0.71
CA LEU A 445 26.88 -7.39 0.50
C LEU A 445 26.52 -6.02 -0.11
N GLY A 446 27.37 -5.03 0.18
CA GLY A 446 27.32 -3.67 -0.33
C GLY A 446 27.63 -2.62 0.74
N SER A 447 28.29 -1.54 0.37
CA SER A 447 28.47 -0.36 1.24
C SER A 447 27.24 0.56 1.28
N HIS A 448 26.27 0.32 0.40
CA HIS A 448 25.04 1.10 0.32
C HIS A 448 24.11 0.81 1.50
N ALA A 449 23.27 1.81 1.81
CA ALA A 449 22.37 1.75 2.94
C ALA A 449 21.35 0.59 2.86
N GLY A 450 21.10 -0.05 4.00
CA GLY A 450 20.10 -1.12 4.12
C GLY A 450 20.56 -2.50 3.63
N THR A 451 21.87 -2.72 3.42
CA THR A 451 22.46 -4.05 3.22
C THR A 451 22.78 -4.69 4.57
N LEU A 452 22.99 -6.01 4.59
CA LEU A 452 23.44 -6.70 5.82
C LEU A 452 24.82 -6.17 6.23
N GLN A 453 25.76 -6.11 5.29
CA GLN A 453 27.11 -5.57 5.51
C GLN A 453 27.09 -4.17 6.16
N SER A 454 26.31 -3.22 5.63
CA SER A 454 26.23 -1.88 6.21
C SER A 454 25.53 -1.86 7.57
N SER A 455 24.66 -2.83 7.85
CA SER A 455 23.89 -2.92 9.10
C SER A 455 24.69 -3.52 10.25
N LEU A 456 25.65 -4.42 9.97
CA LEU A 456 26.41 -5.13 11.01
C LEU A 456 27.05 -4.23 12.08
N PRO A 457 27.71 -3.09 11.74
CA PRO A 457 28.28 -2.19 12.74
C PRO A 457 27.26 -1.44 13.61
N LEU A 458 25.96 -1.57 13.33
CA LEU A 458 24.89 -0.96 14.10
C LEU A 458 24.26 -1.92 15.11
N LEU A 459 24.62 -3.22 15.06
CA LEU A 459 24.15 -4.18 16.06
C LEU A 459 25.02 -4.02 17.31
N PRO A 460 24.45 -3.64 18.47
CA PRO A 460 25.21 -3.50 19.71
C PRO A 460 26.04 -4.75 20.01
N GLU A 461 25.47 -5.93 19.76
CA GLU A 461 26.09 -7.21 20.06
C GLU A 461 27.28 -7.54 19.14
N VAL A 462 27.33 -6.94 17.94
CA VAL A 462 28.43 -7.11 16.99
C VAL A 462 29.48 -6.03 17.20
N SER A 463 29.08 -4.79 17.46
CA SER A 463 30.00 -3.66 17.68
C SER A 463 30.82 -3.77 18.95
N GLU A 464 30.32 -4.47 19.98
CA GLU A 464 31.08 -4.77 21.20
C GLU A 464 32.20 -5.80 20.98
N VAL A 465 32.02 -6.72 20.02
CA VAL A 465 32.89 -7.91 19.86
C VAL A 465 33.77 -7.82 18.61
N ALA A 466 33.34 -7.08 17.59
CA ALA A 466 34.08 -6.89 16.36
C ALA A 466 35.35 -6.07 16.58
N ARG A 467 36.51 -6.70 16.37
CA ARG A 467 37.83 -6.04 16.37
C ARG A 467 38.31 -5.68 14.95
N PHE A 468 37.40 -5.71 13.99
CA PHE A 468 37.70 -5.63 12.57
C PHE A 468 36.90 -4.51 11.88
N ASN A 469 37.60 -3.62 11.18
CA ASN A 469 37.01 -2.42 10.57
C ASN A 469 36.13 -2.69 9.34
N ARG A 470 36.04 -3.94 8.84
CA ARG A 470 35.23 -4.31 7.67
C ARG A 470 34.49 -5.63 7.86
N LEU A 471 33.38 -5.60 8.58
CA LEU A 471 32.52 -6.77 8.73
C LEU A 471 31.89 -7.19 7.40
N LEU A 472 32.36 -8.31 6.83
CA LEU A 472 31.88 -8.86 5.57
C LEU A 472 31.08 -10.15 5.83
N PRO A 473 29.77 -10.17 5.54
CA PRO A 473 28.99 -11.41 5.50
C PRO A 473 29.58 -12.39 4.49
N LEU A 474 30.03 -13.53 4.99
CA LEU A 474 30.61 -14.60 4.19
C LEU A 474 29.50 -15.43 3.50
N SER A 475 28.34 -15.54 4.14
CA SER A 475 27.15 -16.14 3.53
C SER A 475 26.40 -15.14 2.63
N ARG A 476 26.37 -15.40 1.33
CA ARG A 476 25.86 -14.48 0.30
C ARG A 476 24.42 -14.78 -0.12
N LEU A 477 23.55 -15.04 0.85
CA LEU A 477 22.11 -15.28 0.62
C LEU A 477 21.51 -14.25 -0.36
N GLU A 478 20.71 -14.70 -1.32
CA GLU A 478 20.07 -13.79 -2.29
C GLU A 478 19.04 -12.87 -1.61
N ILE A 479 18.61 -11.82 -2.31
CA ILE A 479 17.70 -10.81 -1.75
C ILE A 479 16.36 -11.42 -1.27
N GLY A 480 15.87 -12.45 -1.95
CA GLY A 480 14.61 -13.12 -1.60
C GLY A 480 14.73 -14.13 -0.46
N CYS A 481 15.95 -14.56 -0.13
CA CYS A 481 16.19 -15.59 0.88
C CYS A 481 16.51 -14.95 2.23
N CYS A 482 15.70 -15.28 3.24
CA CYS A 482 16.02 -15.02 4.65
C CYS A 482 16.71 -16.23 5.28
N GLY A 483 17.34 -16.01 6.44
CA GLY A 483 17.96 -17.09 7.19
C GLY A 483 19.26 -16.70 7.86
N LEU A 484 19.96 -17.72 8.35
CA LEU A 484 21.28 -17.60 8.98
C LEU A 484 22.34 -17.13 7.98
N SER A 485 23.21 -16.23 8.42
CA SER A 485 24.33 -15.71 7.65
C SER A 485 25.59 -15.68 8.51
N LEU A 486 26.66 -16.29 8.00
CA LEU A 486 27.97 -16.32 8.64
C LEU A 486 28.69 -14.98 8.52
N VAL A 487 29.26 -14.50 9.63
CA VAL A 487 30.02 -13.25 9.74
C VAL A 487 31.29 -13.52 10.54
N ALA A 488 32.43 -13.12 9.99
CA ALA A 488 33.69 -13.11 10.74
C ALA A 488 33.86 -11.76 11.46
N LEU A 489 34.22 -11.81 12.74
CA LEU A 489 34.43 -10.64 13.60
C LEU A 489 35.90 -10.22 13.69
N THR A 490 36.82 -11.06 13.23
CA THR A 490 38.27 -10.79 13.14
C THR A 490 38.80 -11.04 11.72
N ALA A 491 39.98 -10.48 11.42
CA ALA A 491 40.62 -10.65 10.10
C ALA A 491 41.05 -12.10 9.86
N GLU A 492 41.56 -12.75 10.90
CA GLU A 492 42.05 -14.12 10.88
C GLU A 492 40.90 -15.09 10.55
N MET A 493 39.77 -14.94 11.24
CA MET A 493 38.57 -15.74 10.99
C MET A 493 37.97 -15.47 9.62
N HIS A 494 38.07 -14.24 9.11
CA HIS A 494 37.60 -13.91 7.78
C HIS A 494 38.40 -14.68 6.71
N GLN A 495 39.73 -14.68 6.82
CA GLN A 495 40.60 -15.39 5.89
C GLN A 495 40.36 -16.91 5.95
N LEU A 496 40.32 -17.48 7.16
CA LEU A 496 40.11 -18.91 7.38
C LEU A 496 38.76 -19.38 6.82
N LEU A 497 37.66 -18.72 7.17
CA LEU A 497 36.33 -19.12 6.73
C LEU A 497 36.10 -18.86 5.23
N ALA A 498 36.73 -17.84 4.64
CA ALA A 498 36.68 -17.60 3.20
C ALA A 498 37.40 -18.71 2.41
N GLU A 499 38.54 -19.18 2.93
CA GLU A 499 39.25 -20.35 2.39
C GLU A 499 38.40 -21.61 2.52
N TRP A 500 37.81 -21.87 3.68
CA TRP A 500 36.95 -23.04 3.90
C TRP A 500 35.69 -23.05 3.04
N LEU A 501 35.12 -21.88 2.75
CA LEU A 501 34.02 -21.74 1.78
C LEU A 501 34.47 -22.12 0.36
N THR A 502 35.72 -21.84 0.00
CA THR A 502 36.30 -22.20 -1.30
C THR A 502 36.62 -23.69 -1.37
N LEU A 503 37.07 -24.28 -0.25
CA LEU A 503 37.33 -25.71 -0.09
C LEU A 503 36.06 -26.55 0.12
N GLY A 504 34.88 -25.94 0.20
CA GLY A 504 33.61 -26.65 0.39
C GLY A 504 33.42 -27.24 1.79
N ARG A 505 34.09 -26.70 2.80
CA ARG A 505 34.02 -27.16 4.21
C ARG A 505 32.93 -26.50 5.03
N VAL A 506 32.27 -25.48 4.47
CA VAL A 506 31.13 -24.82 5.09
C VAL A 506 29.86 -25.29 4.41
N VAL A 507 28.97 -25.89 5.18
CA VAL A 507 27.68 -26.42 4.74
C VAL A 507 26.58 -25.45 5.13
N HIS A 508 25.76 -25.07 4.15
CA HIS A 508 24.52 -24.33 4.36
C HIS A 508 23.34 -25.29 4.27
N THR A 509 22.47 -25.26 5.28
CA THR A 509 21.22 -26.03 5.32
C THR A 509 20.04 -25.10 5.07
N PHE A 510 19.29 -25.38 4.00
CA PHE A 510 18.08 -24.63 3.62
C PHE A 510 16.84 -25.46 3.88
N ARG A 511 15.92 -24.96 4.69
CA ARG A 511 14.59 -25.55 4.85
C ARG A 511 13.68 -25.03 3.75
N ALA A 512 13.13 -25.94 2.95
CA ALA A 512 12.22 -25.62 1.87
C ALA A 512 10.90 -26.36 2.02
N MET A 513 9.80 -25.71 1.62
CA MET A 513 8.50 -26.36 1.43
C MET A 513 8.31 -26.60 -0.06
N LEU A 514 8.12 -27.85 -0.45
CA LEU A 514 8.02 -28.30 -1.83
C LEU A 514 6.60 -28.77 -2.15
N HIS A 515 6.18 -28.57 -3.40
CA HIS A 515 4.96 -29.20 -3.91
C HIS A 515 5.23 -30.68 -4.22
N GLY A 516 4.32 -31.58 -3.82
CA GLY A 516 4.45 -33.03 -4.01
C GLY A 516 5.07 -33.74 -2.80
N SER A 517 5.09 -35.07 -2.86
CA SER A 517 5.75 -35.95 -1.88
C SER A 517 7.08 -36.44 -2.44
N LEU A 518 8.15 -36.30 -1.66
CA LEU A 518 9.50 -36.80 -1.97
C LEU A 518 9.83 -38.11 -1.21
N GLY A 519 8.86 -38.68 -0.49
CA GLY A 519 9.05 -39.87 0.34
C GLY A 519 8.77 -39.62 1.82
N GLU A 520 8.92 -40.66 2.63
CA GLU A 520 8.65 -40.61 4.07
C GLU A 520 9.67 -39.76 4.84
N ALA A 521 9.27 -39.20 5.98
CA ALA A 521 10.18 -38.47 6.86
C ALA A 521 11.37 -39.36 7.25
N GLY A 522 12.59 -38.83 7.09
CA GLY A 522 13.83 -39.61 7.24
C GLY A 522 14.50 -39.98 5.91
N THR A 523 13.78 -39.87 4.78
CA THR A 523 14.34 -40.16 3.45
C THR A 523 15.47 -39.18 3.12
N THR A 524 16.61 -39.70 2.68
CA THR A 524 17.75 -38.91 2.19
C THR A 524 17.96 -39.13 0.70
N LEU A 525 18.01 -38.06 -0.07
CA LEU A 525 18.20 -38.06 -1.52
C LEU A 525 19.46 -37.27 -1.88
N ALA A 526 20.35 -37.86 -2.67
CA ALA A 526 21.48 -37.16 -3.27
C ALA A 526 21.07 -36.58 -4.62
N LEU A 527 21.09 -35.25 -4.74
CA LEU A 527 20.71 -34.53 -5.95
C LEU A 527 21.94 -33.87 -6.58
N THR A 528 22.07 -33.97 -7.90
CA THR A 528 23.16 -33.34 -8.66
C THR A 528 22.64 -32.10 -9.38
N ALA A 529 23.23 -30.94 -9.10
CA ALA A 529 22.97 -29.72 -9.85
C ALA A 529 23.98 -29.59 -11.00
N GLU A 530 23.53 -29.80 -12.24
CA GLU A 530 24.27 -29.39 -13.43
C GLU A 530 24.26 -27.86 -13.53
N GLY A 531 25.43 -27.25 -13.76
CA GLY A 531 25.59 -25.80 -13.75
C GLY A 531 24.62 -25.10 -14.72
N ALA A 532 23.57 -24.49 -14.16
CA ALA A 532 22.54 -23.79 -14.91
C ALA A 532 23.16 -22.71 -15.80
N ASP A 533 22.75 -22.68 -17.07
CA ASP A 533 23.01 -21.57 -17.96
C ASP A 533 22.36 -20.32 -17.37
N HIS A 534 23.15 -19.26 -17.24
CA HIS A 534 22.69 -17.95 -16.84
C HIS A 534 21.69 -17.43 -17.88
N GLU A 535 20.38 -17.65 -17.69
CA GLU A 535 19.38 -16.71 -18.21
C GLU A 535 19.53 -15.42 -17.40
N GLU A 536 20.42 -14.55 -17.87
CA GLU A 536 20.55 -13.18 -17.40
C GLU A 536 19.22 -12.44 -17.61
N ALA A 537 18.50 -12.18 -16.52
CA ALA A 537 17.57 -11.07 -16.50
C ALA A 537 18.40 -9.78 -16.57
N SER A 538 18.47 -9.17 -17.75
CA SER A 538 19.23 -7.95 -18.03
C SER A 538 18.92 -6.85 -17.00
N SER A 539 19.90 -6.51 -16.17
CA SER A 539 20.00 -5.19 -15.56
C SER A 539 21.36 -4.64 -15.92
N THR A 540 21.37 -3.76 -16.93
CA THR A 540 22.51 -2.92 -17.30
C THR A 540 22.97 -2.13 -16.08
N GLU A 541 24.12 -2.49 -15.52
CA GLU A 541 24.89 -1.64 -14.62
C GLU A 541 26.19 -1.25 -15.36
N GLU A 542 26.20 -0.05 -15.95
CA GLU A 542 27.45 0.64 -16.22
C GLU A 542 27.94 1.24 -14.90
N CYS A 543 29.16 0.89 -14.51
CA CYS A 543 29.89 1.52 -13.42
C CYS A 543 31.17 2.12 -14.02
N PRO A 544 31.40 3.44 -13.96
CA PRO A 544 32.62 4.05 -14.47
C PRO A 544 33.69 4.05 -13.37
N SER A 545 34.75 3.28 -13.56
CA SER A 545 36.16 3.63 -13.27
C SER A 545 37.02 2.38 -13.25
N GLY A 546 38.12 2.45 -14.01
CA GLY A 546 38.93 1.32 -14.42
C GLY A 546 39.80 0.74 -13.31
N ALA A 547 39.74 -0.57 -13.18
CA ALA A 547 40.84 -1.42 -12.75
C ALA A 547 40.61 -2.81 -13.37
N GLN A 548 41.38 -3.14 -14.41
CA GLN A 548 41.44 -4.50 -14.92
C GLN A 548 41.97 -5.44 -13.82
N LYS A 549 41.25 -6.53 -13.54
CA LYS A 549 41.79 -7.69 -12.81
C LYS A 549 41.57 -8.97 -13.62
N PRO A 550 42.52 -9.92 -13.57
CA PRO A 550 42.69 -10.95 -14.58
C PRO A 550 41.62 -12.04 -14.48
N ALA A 551 41.21 -12.55 -15.63
CA ALA A 551 40.31 -13.68 -15.77
C ALA A 551 41.01 -14.96 -15.29
N ALA A 552 40.63 -15.44 -14.10
CA ALA A 552 40.89 -16.81 -13.68
C ALA A 552 39.63 -17.63 -13.98
N ALA A 553 39.74 -18.51 -14.98
CA ALA A 553 38.73 -19.51 -15.32
C ALA A 553 38.59 -20.50 -14.15
N ALA A 554 37.53 -20.36 -13.35
CA ALA A 554 37.15 -21.35 -12.35
C ALA A 554 36.15 -22.33 -13.00
N ALA A 555 36.54 -23.60 -13.07
CA ALA A 555 35.76 -24.70 -13.64
C ALA A 555 34.33 -24.79 -13.04
N LYS A 556 33.32 -25.03 -13.89
CA LYS A 556 31.92 -25.30 -13.50
C LYS A 556 31.86 -26.56 -12.62
N ALA A 557 31.89 -26.41 -11.30
CA ALA A 557 31.75 -27.53 -10.37
C ALA A 557 30.28 -27.97 -10.23
N VAL A 558 30.00 -29.24 -10.53
CA VAL A 558 28.73 -29.91 -10.22
C VAL A 558 28.53 -29.87 -8.71
N SER A 559 27.50 -29.18 -8.24
CA SER A 559 27.24 -29.06 -6.82
C SER A 559 26.35 -30.22 -6.37
N LYS A 560 26.88 -31.13 -5.54
CA LYS A 560 26.07 -32.15 -4.85
C LYS A 560 25.20 -31.45 -3.79
N VAL A 561 23.90 -31.76 -3.78
CA VAL A 561 22.92 -31.29 -2.80
C VAL A 561 22.33 -32.50 -2.11
N VAL A 562 22.44 -32.58 -0.79
CA VAL A 562 21.79 -33.63 -0.01
C VAL A 562 20.43 -33.10 0.44
N CYS A 563 19.36 -33.80 0.09
CA CYS A 563 17.99 -33.46 0.43
C CYS A 563 17.48 -34.45 1.46
N TYR A 564 17.17 -33.95 2.66
CA TYR A 564 16.59 -34.73 3.74
C TYR A 564 15.11 -34.38 3.90
N VAL A 565 14.22 -35.37 3.87
CA VAL A 565 12.79 -35.16 4.09
C VAL A 565 12.52 -35.07 5.58
N VAL A 566 12.14 -33.87 6.03
CA VAL A 566 11.87 -33.58 7.45
C VAL A 566 10.45 -34.00 7.83
N ALA A 567 9.47 -33.70 6.98
CA ALA A 567 8.08 -34.03 7.21
C ALA A 567 7.29 -33.99 5.89
N GLU A 568 6.15 -34.67 5.87
CA GLU A 568 5.15 -34.53 4.82
C GLU A 568 3.83 -34.03 5.43
N GLN A 569 3.25 -33.00 4.83
CA GLN A 569 2.00 -32.40 5.28
C GLN A 569 1.13 -32.02 4.08
N ASN A 570 -0.08 -32.58 3.99
CA ASN A 570 -1.10 -32.23 2.98
C ASN A 570 -0.57 -32.29 1.52
N GLY A 571 0.19 -33.31 1.16
CA GLY A 571 0.77 -33.46 -0.17
C GLY A 571 1.91 -32.48 -0.50
N MET A 572 2.55 -31.93 0.53
CA MET A 572 3.76 -31.12 0.45
C MET A 572 4.85 -31.71 1.32
N SER A 573 6.06 -31.82 0.79
CA SER A 573 7.25 -32.19 1.57
C SER A 573 7.95 -30.96 2.14
N ILE A 574 8.28 -31.01 3.43
CA ILE A 574 9.22 -30.10 4.08
C ILE A 574 10.57 -30.80 4.07
N VAL A 575 11.57 -30.16 3.46
CA VAL A 575 12.90 -30.75 3.29
C VAL A 575 13.99 -29.82 3.78
N ASP A 576 15.09 -30.40 4.23
CA ASP A 576 16.36 -29.71 4.49
C ASP A 576 17.34 -30.03 3.36
N LEU A 577 17.74 -28.99 2.62
CA LEU A 577 18.67 -29.05 1.50
C LEU A 577 20.04 -28.59 1.98
N GLN A 578 20.99 -29.51 2.08
CA GLN A 578 22.38 -29.23 2.45
C GLN A 578 23.25 -29.04 1.21
N THR A 579 24.04 -27.98 1.20
CA THR A 579 24.96 -27.68 0.10
C THR A 579 26.18 -26.93 0.59
N VAL A 580 27.31 -27.18 -0.07
CA VAL A 580 28.58 -26.46 0.13
C VAL A 580 28.82 -25.40 -0.95
N ALA A 581 27.84 -25.20 -1.84
CA ALA A 581 28.02 -24.40 -3.05
C ALA A 581 27.85 -22.89 -2.83
N SER A 582 28.61 -22.12 -3.60
CA SER A 582 28.39 -20.69 -3.86
C SER A 582 28.33 -19.80 -2.61
N SER A 583 28.92 -20.23 -1.50
CA SER A 583 28.89 -19.52 -0.21
C SER A 583 27.46 -19.16 0.23
N GLY A 584 26.51 -20.07 0.02
CA GLY A 584 25.09 -19.86 0.34
C GLY A 584 24.30 -19.00 -0.67
N ARG A 585 24.93 -18.50 -1.74
CA ARG A 585 24.21 -17.88 -2.88
C ARG A 585 23.70 -18.95 -3.83
N CYS A 586 22.80 -19.79 -3.35
CA CYS A 586 22.34 -20.97 -4.09
C CYS A 586 20.81 -21.13 -4.09
N CYS A 587 20.04 -20.26 -3.46
CA CYS A 587 18.58 -20.44 -3.40
C CYS A 587 17.92 -20.41 -4.78
N GLY A 588 18.39 -19.59 -5.73
CA GLY A 588 17.93 -19.66 -7.12
C GLY A 588 18.23 -21.02 -7.78
N SER A 589 19.46 -21.53 -7.60
CA SER A 589 19.89 -22.84 -8.11
C SER A 589 19.14 -23.99 -7.48
N LEU A 590 18.86 -23.94 -6.16
CA LEU A 590 18.06 -24.94 -5.45
C LEU A 590 16.61 -24.92 -5.95
N CYS A 591 16.00 -23.75 -6.16
CA CYS A 591 14.66 -23.66 -6.76
C CYS A 591 14.64 -24.24 -8.18
N HIS A 592 15.70 -24.00 -8.97
CA HIS A 592 15.83 -24.58 -10.30
C HIS A 592 15.97 -26.11 -10.27
N LEU A 593 16.82 -26.64 -9.39
CA LEU A 593 17.00 -28.07 -9.17
C LEU A 593 15.67 -28.75 -8.82
N MET A 594 14.95 -28.19 -7.85
CA MET A 594 13.65 -28.72 -7.41
C MET A 594 12.58 -28.67 -8.51
N ARG A 595 12.61 -27.64 -9.37
CA ARG A 595 11.75 -27.57 -10.55
C ARG A 595 12.04 -28.70 -11.54
N ARG A 596 13.32 -29.02 -11.80
CA ARG A 596 13.71 -30.14 -12.69
C ARG A 596 13.27 -31.49 -12.14
N GLN A 597 13.25 -31.65 -10.81
CA GLN A 597 12.77 -32.86 -10.14
C GLN A 597 11.23 -32.97 -10.09
N GLY A 598 10.49 -31.98 -10.62
CA GLY A 598 9.03 -31.99 -10.63
C GLY A 598 8.37 -31.56 -9.30
N THR A 599 9.15 -31.22 -8.28
CA THR A 599 8.67 -30.82 -6.95
C THR A 599 9.09 -29.38 -6.62
N PRO A 600 8.52 -28.36 -7.30
CA PRO A 600 8.95 -26.97 -7.16
C PRO A 600 8.72 -26.41 -5.74
N VAL A 601 9.58 -25.48 -5.34
CA VAL A 601 9.44 -24.75 -4.06
C VAL A 601 8.15 -23.92 -4.04
N VAL A 602 7.40 -23.97 -2.94
CA VAL A 602 6.19 -23.18 -2.76
C VAL A 602 6.51 -21.69 -2.85
N GLY A 603 5.81 -20.98 -3.74
CA GLY A 603 6.02 -19.55 -3.99
C GLY A 603 7.12 -19.24 -5.03
N ASP A 604 7.71 -20.26 -5.67
CA ASP A 604 8.58 -20.07 -6.84
C ASP A 604 7.78 -19.50 -8.02
N ARG A 605 8.10 -18.26 -8.42
CA ARG A 605 7.42 -17.56 -9.51
C ARG A 605 7.78 -18.12 -10.88
N LEU A 606 8.96 -18.74 -11.03
CA LEU A 606 9.43 -19.26 -12.30
C LEU A 606 8.83 -20.64 -12.61
N ALA A 607 8.35 -21.38 -11.60
CA ALA A 607 7.61 -22.62 -11.79
C ALA A 607 6.35 -22.44 -12.66
N ARG A 608 5.69 -21.26 -12.61
CA ARG A 608 4.53 -20.91 -13.45
C ARG A 608 4.84 -20.79 -14.94
N ARG A 609 6.07 -20.39 -15.29
CA ARG A 609 6.48 -20.19 -16.69
C ARG A 609 6.83 -21.50 -17.38
N ALA A 610 7.41 -22.45 -16.65
CA ALA A 610 7.77 -23.77 -17.19
C ALA A 610 6.54 -24.61 -17.58
N SER A 611 5.43 -24.48 -16.85
CA SER A 611 4.17 -25.21 -17.12
C SER A 611 3.28 -24.56 -18.20
N SER A 612 3.64 -23.37 -18.72
CA SER A 612 2.89 -22.67 -19.78
C SER A 612 3.63 -22.64 -21.14
N GLY A 613 4.81 -23.27 -21.23
CA GLY A 613 5.63 -23.36 -22.44
C GLY A 613 5.44 -24.66 -23.20
N GLY A 614 4.24 -24.91 -23.73
CA GLY A 614 3.97 -26.05 -24.60
C GLY A 614 2.57 -26.00 -25.19
N ILE A 615 2.48 -25.95 -26.51
CA ILE A 615 1.26 -26.01 -27.35
C ILE A 615 0.52 -24.67 -27.55
N ARG A 616 0.98 -23.94 -28.57
CA ARG A 616 0.10 -23.11 -29.42
C ARG A 616 -0.79 -24.07 -30.23
N GLY A 617 -2.02 -24.29 -29.78
CA GLY A 617 -3.00 -25.14 -30.46
C GLY A 617 -4.42 -24.68 -30.14
N LYS A 618 -5.24 -24.54 -31.19
CA LYS A 618 -6.60 -24.00 -31.20
C LYS A 618 -7.52 -24.60 -30.13
N ARG A 619 -8.35 -23.75 -29.52
CA ARG A 619 -9.51 -24.16 -28.72
C ARG A 619 -10.55 -24.85 -29.62
N SER A 620 -10.76 -26.14 -29.40
CA SER A 620 -12.03 -26.84 -29.65
C SER A 620 -12.21 -27.87 -28.54
N GLY A 621 -13.38 -27.86 -27.89
CA GLY A 621 -13.63 -28.64 -26.70
C GLY A 621 -13.79 -30.15 -26.94
N ARG A 622 -13.39 -30.94 -25.93
CA ARG A 622 -14.13 -32.04 -25.28
C ARG A 622 -13.19 -32.68 -24.27
N GLY A 623 -13.76 -33.06 -23.11
CA GLY A 623 -13.01 -33.39 -21.90
C GLY A 623 -12.20 -34.68 -21.96
N ILE A 624 -11.12 -34.69 -21.19
CA ILE A 624 -10.45 -35.87 -20.63
C ILE A 624 -9.85 -35.46 -19.27
N GLY A 625 -10.26 -36.17 -18.21
CA GLY A 625 -9.44 -36.61 -17.07
C GLY A 625 -8.74 -35.59 -16.17
N GLU A 626 -9.17 -35.54 -14.91
CA GLU A 626 -8.54 -34.88 -13.78
C GLU A 626 -7.07 -35.29 -13.56
N LEU A 627 -6.18 -34.30 -13.48
CA LEU A 627 -4.95 -34.31 -12.70
C LEU A 627 -4.93 -33.01 -11.90
N GLY A 628 -4.93 -33.14 -10.58
CA GLY A 628 -5.18 -32.09 -9.60
C GLY A 628 -4.41 -30.79 -9.87
N GLY A 629 -5.15 -29.71 -10.10
CA GLY A 629 -4.60 -28.38 -10.31
C GLY A 629 -3.84 -27.90 -9.08
N VAL A 630 -2.51 -27.75 -9.22
CA VAL A 630 -1.67 -27.11 -8.21
C VAL A 630 -2.04 -25.63 -8.14
N THR A 631 -2.93 -25.27 -7.22
CA THR A 631 -3.34 -23.89 -6.93
C THR A 631 -2.19 -23.12 -6.28
N THR A 632 -1.31 -22.50 -7.08
CA THR A 632 -0.25 -21.62 -6.55
C THR A 632 -0.79 -20.22 -6.25
N SER A 633 -1.19 -19.97 -5.00
CA SER A 633 -1.49 -18.63 -4.46
C SER A 633 -0.29 -17.66 -4.56
N LYS A 634 -0.50 -16.35 -4.45
CA LYS A 634 0.52 -15.26 -4.37
C LYS A 634 1.42 -15.37 -3.11
N ARG A 635 1.89 -16.56 -2.75
CA ARG A 635 2.67 -16.83 -1.52
C ARG A 635 4.13 -16.40 -1.67
N ARG A 636 4.72 -15.96 -0.56
CA ARG A 636 6.16 -15.66 -0.41
C ARG A 636 6.97 -16.95 -0.61
N LEU A 637 8.13 -16.86 -1.25
CA LEU A 637 9.02 -18.01 -1.48
C LEU A 637 9.34 -18.70 -0.14
N GLN A 638 9.01 -19.99 -0.02
CA GLN A 638 9.16 -20.79 1.19
C GLN A 638 10.50 -21.55 1.18
N ILE A 639 11.60 -20.81 1.23
CA ILE A 639 12.95 -21.34 1.42
C ILE A 639 13.75 -20.42 2.35
N GLU A 640 14.35 -20.98 3.39
CA GLU A 640 15.03 -20.23 4.44
C GLU A 640 16.33 -20.96 4.85
N CYS A 641 17.42 -20.24 5.06
CA CYS A 641 18.66 -20.84 5.59
C CYS A 641 18.51 -21.05 7.11
N VAL A 642 18.48 -22.31 7.55
CA VAL A 642 18.20 -22.71 8.94
C VAL A 642 19.42 -23.31 9.64
N GLY A 643 20.50 -23.58 8.91
CA GLY A 643 21.72 -24.15 9.47
C GLY A 643 22.98 -23.69 8.74
N ILE A 644 24.04 -23.45 9.51
CA ILE A 644 25.41 -23.27 8.99
C ILE A 644 26.33 -24.12 9.85
N ALA A 645 27.08 -25.00 9.20
CA ALA A 645 28.09 -25.82 9.85
C ALA A 645 29.44 -25.71 9.13
N ALA A 646 30.54 -25.82 9.87
CA ALA A 646 31.90 -25.87 9.34
C ALA A 646 32.74 -26.88 10.11
N SER A 647 33.61 -27.59 9.40
CA SER A 647 34.49 -28.64 9.95
C SER A 647 35.97 -28.25 9.84
N ASN A 648 36.74 -28.64 10.85
CA ASN A 648 38.20 -28.53 10.91
C ASN A 648 38.89 -29.43 9.86
N GLU A 649 40.20 -29.27 9.70
CA GLU A 649 41.05 -30.15 8.86
C GLU A 649 40.99 -31.61 9.30
N ASP A 650 40.87 -31.85 10.60
CA ASP A 650 40.76 -33.20 11.17
C ASP A 650 39.32 -33.74 11.17
N GLY A 651 38.38 -33.09 10.48
CA GLY A 651 36.97 -33.48 10.44
C GLY A 651 36.13 -33.11 11.67
N GLY A 652 36.75 -32.58 12.74
CA GLY A 652 36.06 -32.13 13.94
C GLY A 652 35.12 -30.94 13.72
N GLU A 653 34.07 -30.82 14.53
CA GLU A 653 33.09 -29.72 14.50
C GLU A 653 33.75 -28.39 14.93
N PHE A 654 33.81 -27.41 14.02
CA PHE A 654 34.31 -26.05 14.32
C PHE A 654 33.17 -25.07 14.63
N LEU A 655 32.10 -25.15 13.84
CA LEU A 655 30.90 -24.31 13.91
C LEU A 655 29.69 -25.19 13.59
N ASP A 656 28.64 -25.16 14.40
CA ASP A 656 27.33 -25.74 14.06
C ASP A 656 26.23 -24.90 14.71
N VAL A 657 25.60 -24.05 13.89
CA VAL A 657 24.49 -23.21 14.33
C VAL A 657 23.25 -23.61 13.54
N ARG A 658 22.22 -24.09 14.25
CA ARG A 658 20.95 -24.52 13.66
C ARG A 658 19.78 -23.92 14.42
N ILE A 659 18.72 -23.61 13.68
CA ILE A 659 17.47 -23.10 14.24
C ILE A 659 16.29 -23.97 13.78
N CYS A 660 15.28 -24.08 14.62
CA CYS A 660 14.00 -24.72 14.28
C CYS A 660 12.82 -23.90 14.78
N ARG A 661 11.63 -24.13 14.21
CA ARG A 661 10.40 -23.51 14.70
C ARG A 661 9.93 -24.20 15.98
N GLN A 662 9.33 -23.45 16.90
CA GLN A 662 8.75 -24.02 18.12
C GLN A 662 7.73 -25.12 17.77
N GLY A 663 7.88 -26.30 18.40
CA GLY A 663 7.02 -27.47 18.17
C GLY A 663 7.49 -28.43 17.06
N HIS A 664 8.70 -28.28 16.50
CA HIS A 664 9.33 -29.30 15.64
C HIS A 664 10.61 -29.82 16.31
N THR A 665 10.74 -31.15 16.42
CA THR A 665 11.95 -31.79 16.96
C THR A 665 13.15 -31.54 16.04
N PRO A 666 14.33 -31.17 16.58
CA PRO A 666 15.54 -31.06 15.77
C PRO A 666 15.96 -32.45 15.29
N SER A 667 16.22 -32.59 13.99
CA SER A 667 16.81 -33.80 13.44
C SER A 667 18.30 -33.86 13.84
N ASN A 668 18.63 -34.77 14.76
CA ASN A 668 20.02 -35.05 15.13
C ASN A 668 20.71 -35.81 13.99
N HIS A 669 21.30 -35.08 13.04
CA HIS A 669 22.28 -35.65 12.12
C HIS A 669 23.67 -35.30 12.64
N ALA A 670 24.19 -36.19 13.49
CA ALA A 670 25.62 -36.33 13.73
C ALA A 670 26.19 -37.21 12.61
N SER A 671 27.41 -36.86 12.21
CA SER A 671 28.31 -37.64 11.36
C SER A 671 28.20 -39.15 11.63
N SER A 672 27.71 -39.89 10.64
CA SER A 672 28.12 -41.29 10.49
C SER A 672 29.36 -41.26 9.62
N GLU A 673 30.49 -41.60 10.24
CA GLU A 673 31.69 -42.03 9.54
C GLU A 673 31.31 -43.26 8.70
N SER A 674 31.25 -43.10 7.39
CA SER A 674 31.42 -44.21 6.47
C SER A 674 32.84 -44.09 5.93
N GLU A 675 33.75 -44.88 6.50
CA GLU A 675 35.01 -45.23 5.88
C GLU A 675 34.70 -45.88 4.52
N ASP A 676 34.94 -45.15 3.44
CA ASP A 676 35.16 -45.75 2.12
C ASP A 676 36.23 -44.91 1.42
N GLU A 677 37.44 -45.48 1.36
CA GLU A 677 38.56 -44.95 0.60
C GLU A 677 38.17 -44.77 -0.88
N PRO A 678 38.57 -43.67 -1.55
CA PRO A 678 38.43 -43.58 -2.99
C PRO A 678 39.58 -44.35 -3.66
N GLU A 679 39.27 -45.52 -4.20
CA GLU A 679 40.11 -46.16 -5.22
C GLU A 679 40.26 -45.23 -6.43
N LYS A 680 41.52 -45.02 -6.83
CA LYS A 680 41.92 -44.32 -8.06
C LYS A 680 41.36 -45.03 -9.29
N VAL A 681 40.58 -44.32 -10.12
CA VAL A 681 40.68 -44.32 -11.59
C VAL A 681 40.34 -42.93 -12.12
#